data_AF-A0A135VWB7-F1
#
_entry.id   AF-A0A135VWB7-F1
#
_cell.length_a   1.000
_cell.length_b   1.000
_cell.length_c   1.000
_cell.angle_alpha   90.00
_cell.angle_beta   90.00
_cell.angle_gamma   90.00
#
_symmetry.space_group_name_H-M   'P 1'
#
loop_
_entity.id
_entity.type
_entity.pdbx_description
1 polymer ?
#
loop_
_entity_poly.entity_id
_entity_poly.type
_entity_poly.pdbx_seq_one_letter_code
_entity_poly.pdbx_strand_id
1 'polypeptide(L)'
;MGVRHARVLLLLLVMIGLLCLGTPSAHFEFRDAPSTRSQTPSEPVSIGSDADFVSQGWPGAGTELDPYIISGLQFEGESRPFIDIQNVTSSFIIANCETHTETTWVSEPDHFSIQNATHFLIANCTFEGYGQHIDARYSQSVSVLDCSFYDGQAGFFFHVDNVIFSSNHVQRCFGLLTTQGCSQLTISGNTFLNEPYFFEGSLLPASLRVYQAVRMDFVENIVSGDFYTNIQSREVNVTGNIVHDAMEGFTVPFTGGYPTDRIDLLEVRGNHFYNSGLRFPSYYSYERILEIGVFEDNTVNGKELLFLKDLIGGEVDCSLYGQVISHNCSGITYVGESIHDTSCGILAANCANLGFFDIDIFNCYIGLQVVNSQGIVISGISSENSHYGVEMEYAVNVSVVSCDLNNGWTGFHMSWCSNVTISSVVFAHNSYRGLDIYECTWVTVQYCRFDSNAQNVYESGYGPSIWEGNAWSDYFGVGPYIVSIHDGHTNADHHPSSTLDWYMLPAVWFLASAVLVLFVILVTYFVSRSRNGRFARIVDSRNYRLLGLMILEILAVPMIIIVGVGGWYEPELFWAIGSVLFRVWGQAGWVYVQGPIPNYPVHIYTGGIITIGQMFFIILILILTGNAWKLARDGATPISRRNNLILLVFVVFLLGGSTYPTLYQPWFESLRIPIPIGPIFVYLTARYVQQVPTLPSESKISVWRLRCPHCAAVYTYDEKVGIEDGVVRCQNCGKEFGPTLDEQTTKSGSEEAVQ
;
A
#
# COMPACT_ATOMS: atom_id res chain seq x y z
N MET A 1 -32.28 -38.93 17.33
CA MET A 1 -31.73 -37.99 16.32
C MET A 1 -30.21 -37.81 16.38
N GLY A 2 -29.54 -37.91 17.53
CA GLY A 2 -28.08 -37.68 17.63
C GLY A 2 -27.18 -38.63 16.82
N VAL A 3 -27.56 -39.91 16.67
CA VAL A 3 -26.72 -40.91 15.95
C VAL A 3 -26.71 -40.69 14.42
N ARG A 4 -27.76 -40.09 13.85
CA ARG A 4 -27.80 -39.80 12.40
C ARG A 4 -26.93 -38.60 12.04
N HIS A 5 -26.88 -37.57 12.89
CA HIS A 5 -26.04 -36.39 12.67
C HIS A 5 -24.55 -36.68 12.86
N ALA A 6 -24.19 -37.54 13.82
CA ALA A 6 -22.80 -37.97 14.03
C ALA A 6 -22.22 -38.75 12.83
N ARG A 7 -23.05 -39.56 12.13
CA ARG A 7 -22.62 -40.30 10.93
C ARG A 7 -22.44 -39.40 9.72
N VAL A 8 -23.30 -38.39 9.57
CA VAL A 8 -23.16 -37.39 8.50
C VAL A 8 -21.92 -36.53 8.71
N LEU A 9 -21.65 -36.12 9.95
CA LEU A 9 -20.44 -35.35 10.29
C LEU A 9 -19.15 -36.17 10.08
N LEU A 10 -19.15 -37.46 10.44
CA LEU A 10 -18.00 -38.34 10.22
C LEU A 10 -17.75 -38.58 8.72
N LEU A 11 -18.81 -38.75 7.91
CA LEU A 11 -18.69 -38.87 6.46
C LEU A 11 -18.15 -37.58 5.82
N LEU A 12 -18.60 -36.42 6.27
CA LEU A 12 -18.07 -35.13 5.84
C LEU A 12 -16.58 -34.96 6.17
N LEU A 13 -16.16 -35.35 7.38
CA LEU A 13 -14.75 -35.28 7.79
C LEU A 13 -13.87 -36.28 7.02
N VAL A 14 -14.38 -37.46 6.69
CA VAL A 14 -13.67 -38.43 5.83
C VAL A 14 -13.58 -37.93 4.39
N MET A 15 -14.62 -37.29 3.86
CA MET A 15 -14.58 -36.71 2.52
C MET A 15 -13.64 -35.50 2.44
N ILE A 16 -13.63 -34.64 3.46
CA ILE A 16 -12.65 -33.53 3.56
C ILE A 16 -11.23 -34.10 3.68
N GLY A 17 -11.02 -35.14 4.49
CA GLY A 17 -9.73 -35.83 4.58
C GLY A 17 -9.27 -36.47 3.27
N LEU A 18 -10.18 -37.02 2.47
CA LEU A 18 -9.86 -37.59 1.16
C LEU A 18 -9.65 -36.52 0.08
N LEU A 19 -10.35 -35.39 0.16
CA LEU A 19 -10.13 -34.23 -0.71
C LEU A 19 -8.79 -33.54 -0.42
N CYS A 20 -8.31 -33.55 0.82
CA CYS A 20 -6.97 -33.07 1.18
C CYS A 20 -5.83 -34.05 0.79
N LEU A 21 -6.14 -35.29 0.41
CA LEU A 21 -5.14 -36.32 0.05
C LEU A 21 -4.98 -36.52 -1.47
N GLY A 22 -5.63 -35.68 -2.28
CA GLY A 22 -5.82 -35.97 -3.70
C GLY A 22 -5.75 -34.75 -4.61
N THR A 23 -4.72 -33.92 -4.48
CA THR A 23 -4.14 -33.32 -5.68
C THR A 23 -2.82 -34.03 -5.91
N PRO A 24 -2.59 -34.66 -7.08
CA PRO A 24 -1.23 -34.91 -7.49
C PRO A 24 -0.60 -33.52 -7.66
N SER A 25 0.06 -33.03 -6.61
CA SER A 25 1.19 -32.14 -6.82
C SER A 25 2.05 -32.91 -7.80
N ALA A 26 2.07 -32.47 -9.05
CA ALA A 26 3.13 -32.84 -9.96
C ALA A 26 4.39 -32.22 -9.35
N HIS A 27 4.91 -32.87 -8.31
CA HIS A 27 6.29 -32.70 -7.90
C HIS A 27 7.07 -33.13 -9.12
N PHE A 28 7.42 -32.12 -9.93
CA PHE A 28 8.49 -32.23 -10.89
C PHE A 28 9.68 -32.72 -10.06
N GLU A 29 10.00 -34.01 -10.18
CA GLU A 29 11.25 -34.54 -9.65
C GLU A 29 12.34 -33.76 -10.39
N PHE A 30 12.88 -32.74 -9.71
CA PHE A 30 14.06 -32.04 -10.17
C PHE A 30 15.10 -33.11 -10.44
N ARG A 31 15.64 -33.14 -11.66
CA ARG A 31 16.86 -33.88 -11.90
C ARG A 31 17.87 -33.32 -10.92
N ASP A 32 18.27 -34.14 -9.94
CA ASP A 32 19.32 -33.80 -8.98
C ASP A 32 20.46 -33.14 -9.75
N ALA A 33 20.91 -31.97 -9.26
CA ALA A 33 21.99 -31.22 -9.86
C ALA A 33 23.13 -32.20 -10.21
N PRO A 34 23.63 -32.19 -11.46
CA PRO A 34 24.58 -33.19 -11.92
C PRO A 34 25.70 -33.32 -10.89
N SER A 35 25.91 -34.54 -10.41
CA SER A 35 26.87 -34.90 -9.35
C SER A 35 28.12 -34.04 -9.45
N THR A 36 28.41 -33.29 -8.38
CA THR A 36 29.54 -32.36 -8.26
C THR A 36 30.80 -32.95 -8.87
N ARG A 37 31.08 -32.57 -10.13
CA ARG A 37 32.39 -32.84 -10.72
C ARG A 37 33.39 -32.07 -9.88
N SER A 38 34.52 -32.69 -9.54
CA SER A 38 35.61 -32.00 -8.85
C SER A 38 36.07 -30.83 -9.72
N GLN A 39 35.63 -29.62 -9.41
CA GLN A 39 36.08 -28.41 -10.08
C GLN A 39 37.40 -27.95 -9.47
N THR A 40 38.16 -27.16 -10.23
CA THR A 40 39.43 -26.61 -9.78
C THR A 40 39.22 -25.16 -9.37
N PRO A 41 39.43 -24.77 -8.10
CA PRO A 41 39.44 -23.38 -7.70
C PRO A 41 40.41 -22.56 -8.57
N SER A 42 39.97 -21.39 -9.03
CA SER A 42 40.71 -20.54 -9.95
C SER A 42 40.68 -19.08 -9.52
N GLU A 43 41.79 -18.39 -9.73
CA GLU A 43 41.84 -16.92 -9.76
C GLU A 43 41.07 -16.40 -11.00
N PRO A 44 40.63 -15.13 -11.00
CA PRO A 44 39.98 -14.52 -12.17
C PRO A 44 40.81 -14.65 -13.46
N VAL A 45 40.13 -14.92 -14.57
CA VAL A 45 40.73 -15.04 -15.90
C VAL A 45 40.50 -13.74 -16.67
N SER A 46 41.58 -13.20 -17.25
CA SER A 46 41.51 -12.00 -18.09
C SER A 46 42.15 -12.27 -19.44
N ILE A 47 41.39 -12.08 -20.52
CA ILE A 47 41.79 -12.24 -21.91
C ILE A 47 41.54 -10.91 -22.62
N GLY A 48 42.58 -10.15 -22.92
CA GLY A 48 42.47 -8.86 -23.61
C GLY A 48 42.56 -8.96 -25.14
N SER A 49 42.93 -10.13 -25.67
CA SER A 49 43.07 -10.42 -27.10
C SER A 49 43.20 -11.93 -27.37
N ASP A 50 43.09 -12.33 -28.64
CA ASP A 50 43.33 -13.71 -29.10
C ASP A 50 44.70 -14.28 -28.67
N ALA A 51 45.73 -13.42 -28.52
CA ALA A 51 47.08 -13.85 -28.12
C ALA A 51 47.16 -14.29 -26.64
N ASP A 52 46.25 -13.80 -25.79
CA ASP A 52 46.22 -14.12 -24.36
C ASP A 52 45.75 -15.55 -24.13
N PHE A 53 44.86 -16.07 -24.99
CA PHE A 53 44.47 -17.46 -24.93
C PHE A 53 45.68 -18.41 -25.09
N VAL A 54 46.56 -18.10 -26.05
CA VAL A 54 47.78 -18.88 -26.31
C VAL A 54 48.79 -18.72 -25.17
N SER A 55 49.02 -17.49 -24.71
CA SER A 55 50.04 -17.20 -23.70
C SER A 55 49.71 -17.80 -22.33
N GLN A 56 48.42 -17.92 -22.02
CA GLN A 56 47.91 -18.55 -20.80
C GLN A 56 47.70 -20.07 -20.95
N GLY A 57 47.83 -20.61 -22.16
CA GLY A 57 47.80 -22.06 -22.41
C GLY A 57 46.41 -22.68 -22.46
N TRP A 58 45.39 -21.93 -22.88
CA TRP A 58 44.03 -22.46 -23.04
C TRP A 58 43.95 -23.41 -24.26
N PRO A 59 43.38 -24.62 -24.11
CA PRO A 59 43.31 -25.63 -25.17
C PRO A 59 42.27 -25.28 -26.26
N GLY A 60 42.31 -25.99 -27.40
CA GLY A 60 41.42 -25.77 -28.55
C GLY A 60 40.39 -26.89 -28.80
N ALA A 61 39.15 -26.45 -29.11
CA ALA A 61 38.04 -27.11 -29.84
C ALA A 61 36.66 -26.44 -29.58
N GLY A 62 36.64 -25.20 -29.10
CA GLY A 62 35.50 -24.29 -29.07
C GLY A 62 35.21 -23.62 -30.41
N THR A 63 34.87 -24.42 -31.42
CA THR A 63 35.38 -24.22 -32.78
C THR A 63 34.79 -23.09 -33.65
N GLU A 64 35.68 -22.32 -34.31
CA GLU A 64 35.79 -22.23 -35.77
C GLU A 64 37.12 -22.93 -36.20
N LEU A 65 37.01 -24.25 -36.36
CA LEU A 65 37.99 -25.34 -36.55
C LEU A 65 39.08 -25.70 -35.53
N ASP A 66 39.49 -24.86 -34.57
CA ASP A 66 39.95 -25.36 -33.24
C ASP A 66 40.10 -24.30 -32.11
N PRO A 67 39.36 -23.17 -32.05
CA PRO A 67 39.65 -22.15 -31.03
C PRO A 67 39.11 -22.50 -29.63
N TYR A 68 39.27 -21.61 -28.65
CA TYR A 68 39.67 -21.98 -27.28
C TYR A 68 38.55 -22.49 -26.35
N ILE A 69 38.93 -23.23 -25.29
CA ILE A 69 38.03 -23.67 -24.22
C ILE A 69 38.56 -23.24 -22.86
N ILE A 70 37.74 -22.51 -22.11
CA ILE A 70 37.91 -22.27 -20.67
C ILE A 70 36.93 -23.20 -19.96
N SER A 71 37.41 -24.14 -19.13
CA SER A 71 36.50 -25.12 -18.51
C SER A 71 36.96 -25.72 -17.19
N GLY A 72 36.00 -26.17 -16.38
CA GLY A 72 36.26 -26.94 -15.15
C GLY A 72 36.77 -26.08 -13.99
N LEU A 73 36.49 -24.78 -14.03
CA LEU A 73 36.97 -23.81 -13.06
C LEU A 73 35.87 -23.45 -12.06
N GLN A 74 36.26 -23.28 -10.81
CA GLN A 74 35.42 -22.77 -9.75
C GLN A 74 35.95 -21.41 -9.32
N PHE A 75 35.09 -20.40 -9.29
CA PHE A 75 35.44 -19.05 -8.84
C PHE A 75 34.67 -18.74 -7.55
N GLU A 76 35.40 -18.34 -6.52
CA GLU A 76 34.86 -17.91 -5.24
C GLU A 76 35.48 -16.55 -4.87
N GLY A 77 34.68 -15.68 -4.24
CA GLY A 77 35.16 -14.42 -3.64
C GLY A 77 34.58 -13.17 -4.28
N GLU A 78 35.17 -12.02 -3.94
CA GLU A 78 34.69 -10.68 -4.32
C GLU A 78 35.43 -10.10 -5.54
N SER A 79 36.46 -10.78 -6.06
CA SER A 79 37.23 -10.28 -7.20
C SER A 79 36.45 -10.50 -8.49
N ARG A 80 35.86 -9.44 -9.03
CA ARG A 80 35.04 -9.49 -10.23
C ARG A 80 35.50 -8.48 -11.29
N PRO A 81 35.27 -8.75 -12.58
CA PRO A 81 34.68 -9.99 -13.13
C PRO A 81 35.57 -11.23 -12.96
N PHE A 82 34.95 -12.41 -12.83
CA PHE A 82 35.67 -13.70 -12.73
C PHE A 82 36.27 -14.11 -14.07
N ILE A 83 35.56 -13.84 -15.15
CA ILE A 83 36.07 -13.99 -16.51
C ILE A 83 35.84 -12.65 -17.24
N ASP A 84 36.93 -12.00 -17.64
CA ASP A 84 36.92 -10.80 -18.47
C ASP A 84 37.54 -11.10 -19.83
N ILE A 85 36.75 -11.02 -20.89
CA ILE A 85 37.20 -11.27 -22.26
C ILE A 85 36.91 -10.03 -23.11
N GLN A 86 37.94 -9.48 -23.73
CA GLN A 86 37.84 -8.27 -24.52
C GLN A 86 38.55 -8.42 -25.87
N ASN A 87 37.98 -7.86 -26.94
CA ASN A 87 38.62 -7.75 -28.26
C ASN A 87 39.09 -9.09 -28.84
N VAL A 88 38.24 -10.10 -28.76
CA VAL A 88 38.52 -11.47 -29.24
C VAL A 88 37.77 -11.75 -30.52
N THR A 89 38.48 -12.16 -31.56
CA THR A 89 37.89 -12.54 -32.85
C THR A 89 37.83 -14.05 -33.05
N SER A 90 38.61 -14.81 -32.30
CA SER A 90 38.58 -16.27 -32.31
C SER A 90 37.35 -16.80 -31.58
N SER A 91 36.72 -17.87 -32.06
CA SER A 91 35.61 -18.50 -31.32
C SER A 91 36.08 -19.11 -30.00
N PHE A 92 35.22 -19.16 -28.99
CA PHE A 92 35.61 -19.82 -27.73
C PHE A 92 34.40 -20.40 -27.00
N ILE A 93 34.68 -21.35 -26.12
CA ILE A 93 33.70 -21.92 -25.21
C ILE A 93 34.13 -21.64 -23.77
N ILE A 94 33.19 -21.19 -22.94
CA ILE A 94 33.27 -21.26 -21.48
C ILE A 94 32.34 -22.38 -21.03
N ALA A 95 32.85 -23.45 -20.43
CA ALA A 95 32.01 -24.60 -20.08
C ALA A 95 32.36 -25.30 -18.77
N ASN A 96 31.35 -25.84 -18.09
CA ASN A 96 31.55 -26.54 -16.81
C ASN A 96 32.27 -25.66 -15.76
N CYS A 97 31.95 -24.36 -15.73
CA CYS A 97 32.47 -23.44 -14.73
C CYS A 97 31.40 -23.15 -13.67
N GLU A 98 31.82 -22.85 -12.46
CA GLU A 98 30.96 -22.41 -11.37
C GLU A 98 31.46 -21.10 -10.80
N THR A 99 30.54 -20.19 -10.53
CA THR A 99 30.83 -18.92 -9.88
C THR A 99 29.95 -18.81 -8.66
N HIS A 100 30.53 -18.52 -7.50
CA HIS A 100 29.82 -18.28 -6.26
C HIS A 100 30.26 -16.97 -5.63
N THR A 101 29.28 -16.11 -5.31
CA THR A 101 29.54 -14.82 -4.66
C THR A 101 28.75 -14.70 -3.36
N GLU A 102 29.43 -14.37 -2.26
CA GLU A 102 28.80 -14.23 -0.93
C GLU A 102 28.15 -12.85 -0.69
N THR A 103 28.40 -11.90 -1.59
CA THR A 103 28.05 -10.49 -1.35
C THR A 103 26.59 -10.22 -1.67
N THR A 104 25.95 -9.36 -0.89
CA THR A 104 24.53 -8.99 -1.04
C THR A 104 24.35 -7.62 -1.71
N TRP A 105 25.43 -7.00 -2.22
CA TRP A 105 25.41 -5.61 -2.66
C TRP A 105 25.32 -5.44 -4.18
N VAL A 106 24.60 -4.39 -4.55
CA VAL A 106 24.01 -4.08 -5.85
C VAL A 106 25.00 -3.61 -6.91
N SER A 107 26.12 -3.05 -6.47
CA SER A 107 27.06 -2.35 -7.35
C SER A 107 28.21 -3.21 -7.83
N GLU A 108 28.08 -4.53 -7.73
CA GLU A 108 29.20 -5.42 -7.97
C GLU A 108 29.37 -5.76 -9.46
N PRO A 109 30.62 -5.97 -9.91
CA PRO A 109 30.89 -6.30 -11.30
C PRO A 109 30.27 -7.63 -11.74
N ASP A 110 30.15 -7.80 -13.04
CA ASP A 110 29.56 -8.97 -13.68
C ASP A 110 30.34 -10.25 -13.36
N HIS A 111 29.71 -11.44 -13.32
CA HIS A 111 30.47 -12.68 -13.18
C HIS A 111 31.35 -12.86 -14.43
N PHE A 112 30.72 -12.83 -15.61
CA PHE A 112 31.42 -12.83 -16.90
C PHE A 112 31.18 -11.50 -17.63
N SER A 113 32.27 -10.78 -17.94
CA SER A 113 32.27 -9.58 -18.79
C SER A 113 32.92 -9.91 -20.13
N ILE A 114 32.16 -9.82 -21.22
CA ILE A 114 32.61 -10.20 -22.57
C ILE A 114 32.33 -9.06 -23.55
N GLN A 115 33.37 -8.36 -23.99
CA GLN A 115 33.22 -7.15 -24.80
C GLN A 115 33.93 -7.27 -26.15
N ASN A 116 33.25 -6.87 -27.23
CA ASN A 116 33.81 -6.89 -28.58
C ASN A 116 34.36 -8.28 -28.95
N ALA A 117 33.52 -9.30 -28.75
CA ALA A 117 33.85 -10.70 -29.02
C ALA A 117 32.95 -11.30 -30.11
N THR A 118 33.45 -12.30 -30.83
CA THR A 118 32.66 -12.98 -31.89
C THR A 118 32.57 -14.48 -31.66
N HIS A 119 31.38 -15.06 -31.85
CA HIS A 119 31.12 -16.50 -31.86
C HIS A 119 31.57 -17.22 -30.59
N PHE A 120 30.86 -17.02 -29.49
CA PHE A 120 31.15 -17.73 -28.25
C PHE A 120 29.95 -18.45 -27.65
N LEU A 121 30.26 -19.51 -26.92
CA LEU A 121 29.30 -20.37 -26.26
C LEU A 121 29.63 -20.46 -24.78
N ILE A 122 28.62 -20.23 -23.95
CA ILE A 122 28.64 -20.49 -22.51
C ILE A 122 27.76 -21.71 -22.28
N ALA A 123 28.35 -22.82 -21.81
CA ALA A 123 27.64 -24.09 -21.73
C ALA A 123 27.83 -24.84 -20.42
N ASN A 124 26.74 -25.36 -19.84
CA ASN A 124 26.81 -26.17 -18.62
C ASN A 124 27.57 -25.48 -17.47
N CYS A 125 27.33 -24.18 -17.30
CA CYS A 125 27.90 -23.38 -16.21
C CYS A 125 26.87 -23.13 -15.12
N THR A 126 27.32 -22.95 -13.88
CA THR A 126 26.48 -22.60 -12.74
C THR A 126 26.88 -21.23 -12.20
N PHE A 127 25.92 -20.34 -12.05
CA PHE A 127 26.11 -19.01 -11.51
C PHE A 127 25.26 -18.86 -10.26
N GLU A 128 25.89 -18.64 -9.12
CA GLU A 128 25.23 -18.44 -7.84
C GLU A 128 25.67 -17.12 -7.22
N GLY A 129 24.69 -16.35 -6.76
CA GLY A 129 24.88 -15.13 -6.01
C GLY A 129 24.53 -13.86 -6.79
N TYR A 130 24.77 -12.73 -6.13
CA TYR A 130 24.22 -11.43 -6.48
C TYR A 130 25.04 -10.75 -7.58
N GLY A 131 24.36 -9.90 -8.36
CA GLY A 131 24.95 -9.12 -9.44
C GLY A 131 24.46 -9.58 -10.80
N GLN A 132 25.21 -9.21 -11.82
CA GLN A 132 24.92 -9.59 -13.19
C GLN A 132 25.74 -10.81 -13.59
N HIS A 133 25.10 -11.88 -14.06
CA HIS A 133 25.81 -13.13 -14.33
C HIS A 133 26.59 -13.04 -15.65
N ILE A 134 25.98 -12.48 -16.70
CA ILE A 134 26.67 -12.31 -17.99
C ILE A 134 26.42 -10.91 -18.52
N ASP A 135 27.50 -10.18 -18.81
CA ASP A 135 27.50 -8.94 -19.59
C ASP A 135 28.23 -9.16 -20.90
N ALA A 136 27.51 -9.28 -22.01
CA ALA A 136 28.12 -9.29 -23.33
C ALA A 136 27.78 -8.04 -24.13
N ARG A 137 28.81 -7.25 -24.48
CA ARG A 137 28.63 -5.97 -25.18
C ARG A 137 29.36 -5.90 -26.50
N TYR A 138 28.70 -5.33 -27.50
CA TYR A 138 29.27 -5.09 -28.83
C TYR A 138 29.80 -6.38 -29.48
N SER A 139 29.16 -7.50 -29.18
CA SER A 139 29.61 -8.83 -29.58
C SER A 139 28.70 -9.40 -30.69
N GLN A 140 29.15 -10.44 -31.37
CA GLN A 140 28.39 -11.11 -32.43
C GLN A 140 28.20 -12.58 -32.08
N SER A 141 26.97 -13.09 -32.21
CA SER A 141 26.63 -14.51 -32.08
C SER A 141 27.02 -15.12 -30.73
N VAL A 142 26.11 -15.06 -29.77
CA VAL A 142 26.27 -15.62 -28.42
C VAL A 142 25.30 -16.76 -28.22
N SER A 143 25.79 -17.86 -27.67
CA SER A 143 24.95 -18.97 -27.21
C SER A 143 25.17 -19.20 -25.72
N VAL A 144 24.07 -19.32 -24.97
CA VAL A 144 24.06 -19.70 -23.56
C VAL A 144 23.17 -20.92 -23.41
N LEU A 145 23.78 -22.08 -23.16
CA LEU A 145 23.14 -23.39 -23.24
C LEU A 145 23.32 -24.18 -21.95
N ASP A 146 22.24 -24.81 -21.47
CA ASP A 146 22.29 -25.76 -20.35
C ASP A 146 22.91 -25.18 -19.06
N CYS A 147 22.83 -23.86 -18.85
CA CYS A 147 23.37 -23.19 -17.67
C CYS A 147 22.32 -23.09 -16.55
N SER A 148 22.80 -22.98 -15.31
CA SER A 148 21.97 -22.74 -14.13
C SER A 148 22.32 -21.39 -13.49
N PHE A 149 21.31 -20.60 -13.17
CA PHE A 149 21.46 -19.23 -12.65
C PHE A 149 20.60 -19.06 -11.39
N TYR A 150 21.22 -18.70 -10.29
CA TYR A 150 20.58 -18.57 -8.97
C TYR A 150 20.90 -17.20 -8.35
N ASP A 151 19.88 -16.56 -7.80
CA ASP A 151 20.01 -15.35 -6.95
C ASP A 151 20.66 -14.13 -7.62
N GLY A 152 20.55 -14.01 -8.94
CA GLY A 152 21.07 -12.87 -9.70
C GLY A 152 20.21 -11.61 -9.59
N GLN A 153 20.81 -10.42 -9.69
CA GLN A 153 20.05 -9.17 -9.71
C GLN A 153 19.72 -8.70 -11.14
N ALA A 154 20.60 -8.95 -12.09
CA ALA A 154 20.38 -8.63 -13.50
C ALA A 154 21.00 -9.76 -14.30
N GLY A 155 20.27 -10.87 -14.46
CA GLY A 155 20.81 -12.11 -15.00
C GLY A 155 21.73 -11.88 -16.20
N PHE A 156 21.21 -11.23 -17.24
CA PHE A 156 21.94 -11.06 -18.50
C PHE A 156 21.76 -9.68 -19.11
N PHE A 157 22.86 -9.10 -19.60
CA PHE A 157 22.84 -7.98 -20.54
C PHE A 157 23.53 -8.39 -21.85
N PHE A 158 22.80 -8.36 -22.95
CA PHE A 158 23.32 -8.66 -24.27
C PHE A 158 23.12 -7.48 -25.21
N HIS A 159 24.20 -6.77 -25.50
CA HIS A 159 24.28 -5.90 -26.67
C HIS A 159 24.97 -6.67 -27.80
N VAL A 160 24.21 -7.60 -28.39
CA VAL A 160 24.70 -8.65 -29.30
C VAL A 160 23.74 -8.83 -30.48
N ASP A 161 24.28 -9.02 -31.69
CA ASP A 161 23.49 -9.18 -32.91
C ASP A 161 22.62 -10.45 -32.93
N ASN A 162 23.18 -11.61 -32.54
CA ASN A 162 22.45 -12.88 -32.51
C ASN A 162 22.65 -13.53 -31.14
N VAL A 163 21.55 -13.87 -30.46
CA VAL A 163 21.57 -14.48 -29.12
C VAL A 163 20.71 -15.74 -29.13
N ILE A 164 21.29 -16.85 -28.69
CA ILE A 164 20.59 -18.10 -28.41
C ILE A 164 20.69 -18.36 -26.91
N PHE A 165 19.57 -18.31 -26.20
CA PHE A 165 19.47 -18.61 -24.77
C PHE A 165 18.57 -19.83 -24.62
N SER A 166 19.14 -21.03 -24.51
CA SER A 166 18.37 -22.27 -24.58
C SER A 166 18.67 -23.25 -23.46
N SER A 167 17.63 -23.96 -23.02
CA SER A 167 17.74 -25.08 -22.07
C SER A 167 18.37 -24.69 -20.72
N ASN A 168 18.25 -23.42 -20.34
CA ASN A 168 18.78 -22.91 -19.09
C ASN A 168 17.75 -23.02 -17.95
N HIS A 169 18.27 -23.08 -16.73
CA HIS A 169 17.50 -23.01 -15.50
C HIS A 169 17.81 -21.69 -14.80
N VAL A 170 16.82 -20.82 -14.61
CA VAL A 170 16.99 -19.52 -13.97
C VAL A 170 16.03 -19.44 -12.80
N GLN A 171 16.55 -19.21 -11.59
CA GLN A 171 15.75 -19.16 -10.37
C GLN A 171 16.14 -17.94 -9.53
N ARG A 172 15.14 -17.25 -8.97
CA ARG A 172 15.33 -16.07 -8.10
C ARG A 172 16.24 -15.00 -8.70
N CYS A 173 16.21 -14.84 -10.03
CA CYS A 173 16.98 -13.82 -10.73
C CYS A 173 16.09 -12.63 -11.05
N PHE A 174 16.41 -11.45 -10.49
CA PHE A 174 15.86 -10.19 -10.97
C PHE A 174 16.47 -9.85 -12.34
N GLY A 175 15.74 -9.08 -13.15
CA GLY A 175 16.23 -8.65 -14.47
C GLY A 175 16.70 -9.81 -15.35
N LEU A 176 15.83 -10.79 -15.54
CA LEU A 176 16.11 -12.09 -16.16
C LEU A 176 17.00 -11.98 -17.40
N LEU A 177 16.58 -11.22 -18.41
CA LEU A 177 17.34 -11.05 -19.65
C LEU A 177 17.08 -9.67 -20.22
N THR A 178 18.14 -8.88 -20.41
CA THR A 178 18.10 -7.60 -21.12
C THR A 178 18.89 -7.70 -22.41
N THR A 179 18.27 -7.39 -23.55
CA THR A 179 18.99 -7.31 -24.84
C THR A 179 18.86 -5.94 -25.46
N GLN A 180 19.89 -5.47 -26.17
CA GLN A 180 19.87 -4.22 -26.91
C GLN A 180 20.46 -4.40 -28.32
N GLY A 181 19.73 -3.97 -29.34
CA GLY A 181 20.23 -3.95 -30.72
C GLY A 181 20.48 -5.33 -31.33
N CYS A 182 19.60 -6.30 -31.02
CA CYS A 182 19.74 -7.69 -31.44
C CYS A 182 19.00 -7.95 -32.77
N SER A 183 19.65 -8.43 -33.82
CA SER A 183 18.91 -8.87 -35.02
C SER A 183 18.06 -10.10 -34.73
N GLN A 184 18.58 -11.09 -34.02
CA GLN A 184 17.86 -12.33 -33.74
C GLN A 184 18.07 -12.80 -32.30
N LEU A 185 16.99 -12.84 -31.52
CA LEU A 185 16.96 -13.38 -30.18
C LEU A 185 16.12 -14.66 -30.16
N THR A 186 16.71 -15.77 -29.74
CA THR A 186 16.00 -17.03 -29.53
C THR A 186 16.13 -17.45 -28.08
N ILE A 187 14.99 -17.56 -27.39
CA ILE A 187 14.85 -17.99 -26.01
C ILE A 187 14.01 -19.26 -26.02
N SER A 188 14.65 -20.42 -25.86
CA SER A 188 13.97 -21.71 -26.06
C SER A 188 14.19 -22.76 -24.98
N GLY A 189 13.15 -23.49 -24.59
CA GLY A 189 13.30 -24.65 -23.70
C GLY A 189 13.85 -24.32 -22.31
N ASN A 190 13.77 -23.07 -21.87
CA ASN A 190 14.27 -22.64 -20.56
C ASN A 190 13.22 -22.84 -19.47
N THR A 191 13.68 -22.93 -18.23
CA THR A 191 12.83 -22.91 -17.03
C THR A 191 13.16 -21.67 -16.19
N PHE A 192 12.19 -20.78 -16.04
CA PHE A 192 12.29 -19.54 -15.27
C PHE A 192 11.45 -19.65 -14.00
N LEU A 193 12.08 -19.80 -12.84
CA LEU A 193 11.44 -19.93 -11.53
C LEU A 193 11.48 -18.61 -10.76
N ASN A 194 10.45 -17.80 -11.02
CA ASN A 194 10.08 -16.53 -10.42
C ASN A 194 9.69 -16.57 -8.94
N GLU A 195 10.55 -16.89 -7.98
CA GLU A 195 10.15 -16.68 -6.57
C GLU A 195 10.25 -15.20 -6.21
N PRO A 196 9.22 -14.60 -5.57
CA PRO A 196 9.21 -13.18 -5.22
C PRO A 196 10.48 -12.81 -4.43
N TYR A 197 11.36 -12.09 -5.11
CA TYR A 197 12.65 -11.69 -4.56
C TYR A 197 12.50 -10.31 -3.91
N PHE A 198 12.74 -10.25 -2.60
CA PHE A 198 12.56 -9.05 -1.80
C PHE A 198 13.84 -8.21 -1.84
N PHE A 199 13.88 -7.21 -2.73
CA PHE A 199 15.03 -6.35 -2.90
C PHE A 199 14.75 -4.95 -2.32
N GLU A 200 15.53 -4.54 -1.32
CA GLU A 200 15.44 -3.22 -0.68
C GLU A 200 14.01 -2.82 -0.21
N GLY A 201 13.20 -3.78 0.21
CA GLY A 201 11.82 -3.50 0.64
C GLY A 201 10.77 -3.57 -0.46
N SER A 202 11.18 -3.79 -1.71
CA SER A 202 10.29 -3.91 -2.87
C SER A 202 10.35 -5.33 -3.44
N LEU A 203 9.18 -5.89 -3.72
CA LEU A 203 9.06 -7.08 -4.54
C LEU A 203 9.21 -6.66 -5.99
N LEU A 204 10.31 -7.08 -6.62
CA LEU A 204 10.54 -6.80 -8.03
C LEU A 204 10.30 -8.08 -8.85
N PRO A 205 9.44 -8.04 -9.87
CA PRO A 205 9.22 -9.21 -10.72
C PRO A 205 10.47 -9.52 -11.56
N ALA A 206 10.68 -10.79 -11.91
CA ALA A 206 11.64 -11.15 -12.94
C ALA A 206 11.26 -10.40 -14.22
N SER A 207 12.24 -9.82 -14.92
CA SER A 207 11.94 -9.07 -16.14
C SER A 207 12.73 -9.51 -17.36
N LEU A 208 12.05 -9.69 -18.49
CA LEU A 208 12.62 -9.89 -19.80
C LEU A 208 12.46 -8.59 -20.60
N ARG A 209 13.57 -7.90 -20.87
CA ARG A 209 13.61 -6.60 -21.52
C ARG A 209 14.34 -6.71 -22.85
N VAL A 210 13.61 -6.65 -23.95
CA VAL A 210 14.18 -6.74 -25.30
C VAL A 210 14.10 -5.37 -25.94
N TYR A 211 15.22 -4.69 -26.12
CA TYR A 211 15.29 -3.38 -26.75
C TYR A 211 15.77 -3.49 -28.20
N GLN A 212 14.92 -3.08 -29.13
CA GLN A 212 15.24 -2.95 -30.56
C GLN A 212 15.67 -4.25 -31.23
N ALA A 213 15.00 -5.37 -30.93
CA ALA A 213 15.30 -6.61 -31.64
C ALA A 213 14.61 -6.68 -33.01
N VAL A 214 15.25 -7.20 -34.06
CA VAL A 214 14.53 -7.41 -35.34
C VAL A 214 13.56 -8.57 -35.19
N ARG A 215 14.04 -9.71 -34.69
CA ARG A 215 13.22 -10.90 -34.44
C ARG A 215 13.48 -11.48 -33.05
N MET A 216 12.41 -11.88 -32.38
CA MET A 216 12.42 -12.58 -31.10
C MET A 216 11.57 -13.85 -31.19
N ASP A 217 12.17 -14.99 -30.89
CA ASP A 217 11.49 -16.27 -30.71
C ASP A 217 11.54 -16.65 -29.21
N PHE A 218 10.39 -16.76 -28.56
CA PHE A 218 10.21 -17.24 -27.18
C PHE A 218 9.41 -18.55 -27.22
N VAL A 219 10.13 -19.68 -27.25
CA VAL A 219 9.57 -20.97 -27.66
C VAL A 219 9.76 -22.05 -26.59
N GLU A 220 8.70 -22.80 -26.25
CA GLU A 220 8.79 -23.98 -25.38
C GLU A 220 9.41 -23.71 -23.99
N ASN A 221 9.24 -22.50 -23.44
CA ASN A 221 9.74 -22.17 -22.11
C ASN A 221 8.71 -22.49 -21.02
N ILE A 222 9.20 -22.75 -19.81
CA ILE A 222 8.39 -22.85 -18.59
C ILE A 222 8.68 -21.60 -17.74
N VAL A 223 7.65 -20.83 -17.43
CA VAL A 223 7.74 -19.59 -16.64
C VAL A 223 6.86 -19.73 -15.40
N SER A 224 7.45 -19.57 -14.22
CA SER A 224 6.77 -19.53 -12.92
C SER A 224 6.84 -18.15 -12.31
N GLY A 225 5.76 -17.73 -11.64
CA GLY A 225 5.74 -16.52 -10.82
C GLY A 225 5.68 -15.24 -11.66
N ASP A 226 5.68 -14.09 -11.00
CA ASP A 226 5.54 -12.82 -11.70
C ASP A 226 6.69 -12.59 -12.68
N PHE A 227 6.32 -12.44 -13.95
CA PHE A 227 7.25 -12.30 -15.07
C PHE A 227 6.86 -11.11 -15.93
N TYR A 228 7.61 -10.03 -15.77
CA TYR A 228 7.39 -8.79 -16.49
C TYR A 228 8.14 -8.79 -17.83
N THR A 229 7.42 -8.76 -18.93
CA THR A 229 8.03 -8.71 -20.27
C THR A 229 7.87 -7.31 -20.87
N ASN A 230 9.00 -6.70 -21.25
CA ASN A 230 9.04 -5.47 -22.05
C ASN A 230 9.78 -5.78 -23.35
N ILE A 231 9.01 -6.14 -24.37
CA ILE A 231 9.56 -6.57 -25.65
C ILE A 231 9.37 -5.44 -26.67
N GLN A 232 10.47 -4.94 -27.21
CA GLN A 232 10.54 -4.02 -28.34
C GLN A 232 11.21 -4.75 -29.49
N SER A 233 10.43 -5.56 -30.20
CA SER A 233 10.91 -6.30 -31.37
C SER A 233 9.97 -6.18 -32.55
N ARG A 234 10.50 -6.19 -33.78
CA ARG A 234 9.66 -6.09 -35.00
C ARG A 234 8.90 -7.38 -35.27
N GLU A 235 9.51 -8.53 -35.03
CA GLU A 235 8.88 -9.84 -35.22
C GLU A 235 8.95 -10.61 -33.91
N VAL A 236 7.80 -10.98 -33.35
CA VAL A 236 7.72 -11.67 -32.05
C VAL A 236 6.94 -12.97 -32.24
N ASN A 237 7.55 -14.09 -31.87
CA ASN A 237 6.95 -15.41 -31.89
C ASN A 237 6.98 -16.00 -30.47
N VAL A 238 5.80 -16.25 -29.91
CA VAL A 238 5.61 -16.80 -28.56
C VAL A 238 4.84 -18.10 -28.70
N THR A 239 5.56 -19.23 -28.72
CA THR A 239 4.96 -20.52 -29.07
C THR A 239 5.26 -21.63 -28.07
N GLY A 240 4.25 -22.41 -27.68
CA GLY A 240 4.45 -23.65 -26.92
C GLY A 240 4.91 -23.44 -25.47
N ASN A 241 4.76 -22.24 -24.91
CA ASN A 241 5.21 -21.95 -23.55
C ASN A 241 4.19 -22.40 -22.51
N ILE A 242 4.68 -22.73 -21.32
CA ILE A 242 3.88 -22.98 -20.13
C ILE A 242 4.16 -21.86 -19.13
N VAL A 243 3.14 -21.08 -18.78
CA VAL A 243 3.26 -19.95 -17.85
C VAL A 243 2.37 -20.22 -16.66
N HIS A 244 2.91 -20.14 -15.45
CA HIS A 244 2.18 -20.40 -14.23
C HIS A 244 2.41 -19.33 -13.17
N ASP A 245 1.33 -18.95 -12.47
CA ASP A 245 1.35 -18.03 -11.33
C ASP A 245 2.00 -16.67 -11.64
N ALA A 246 1.99 -16.25 -12.91
CA ALA A 246 2.42 -14.93 -13.33
C ALA A 246 1.18 -14.01 -13.36
N MET A 247 0.86 -13.36 -12.24
CA MET A 247 -0.37 -12.57 -12.14
C MET A 247 -0.37 -11.41 -13.13
N GLU A 248 0.75 -10.70 -13.28
CA GLU A 248 0.89 -9.65 -14.32
C GLU A 248 0.80 -10.21 -15.75
N GLY A 249 0.93 -11.51 -15.91
CA GLY A 249 0.77 -12.22 -17.17
C GLY A 249 1.98 -12.18 -18.06
N PHE A 250 1.88 -12.93 -19.15
CA PHE A 250 2.79 -12.74 -20.26
C PHE A 250 2.41 -11.42 -20.94
N THR A 251 3.18 -10.38 -20.62
CA THR A 251 2.93 -9.03 -21.10
C THR A 251 3.37 -8.94 -22.57
N VAL A 252 2.41 -8.76 -23.46
CA VAL A 252 2.69 -8.66 -24.89
C VAL A 252 3.46 -7.35 -25.14
N PRO A 253 4.49 -7.36 -26.00
CA PRO A 253 5.37 -6.25 -26.35
C PRO A 253 4.81 -4.83 -26.15
N PHE A 254 5.48 -4.03 -25.32
CA PHE A 254 5.19 -2.61 -25.20
C PHE A 254 6.01 -1.83 -26.23
N THR A 255 5.35 -1.26 -27.24
CA THR A 255 5.99 -0.27 -28.11
C THR A 255 6.14 1.01 -27.29
N GLY A 256 7.37 1.50 -27.07
CA GLY A 256 7.70 2.54 -26.08
C GLY A 256 7.13 3.94 -26.35
N GLY A 257 6.03 4.07 -27.08
CA GLY A 257 5.52 5.32 -27.62
C GLY A 257 6.40 5.90 -28.74
N TYR A 258 7.57 5.31 -29.01
CA TYR A 258 8.46 5.77 -30.06
C TYR A 258 8.00 5.24 -31.42
N PRO A 259 7.86 6.11 -32.44
CA PRO A 259 7.45 5.70 -33.80
C PRO A 259 8.34 4.64 -34.46
N THR A 260 9.56 4.46 -33.96
CA THR A 260 10.53 3.47 -34.45
C THR A 260 10.26 2.06 -33.94
N ASP A 261 9.45 1.91 -32.89
CA ASP A 261 9.22 0.63 -32.20
C ASP A 261 8.03 -0.09 -32.86
N ARG A 262 8.16 -0.35 -34.16
CA ARG A 262 7.09 -0.90 -34.99
C ARG A 262 7.12 -2.42 -34.97
N ILE A 263 6.13 -3.06 -34.35
CA ILE A 263 5.91 -4.52 -34.47
C ILE A 263 5.26 -4.82 -35.82
N ASP A 264 5.90 -5.61 -36.66
CA ASP A 264 5.40 -6.00 -37.97
C ASP A 264 4.77 -7.40 -37.98
N LEU A 265 5.14 -8.26 -37.03
CA LEU A 265 4.56 -9.58 -36.85
C LEU A 265 4.49 -9.94 -35.36
N LEU A 266 3.33 -10.43 -34.90
CA LEU A 266 3.19 -11.06 -33.59
C LEU A 266 2.45 -12.39 -33.77
N GLU A 267 3.05 -13.48 -33.30
CA GLU A 267 2.41 -14.78 -33.22
C GLU A 267 2.44 -15.28 -31.78
N VAL A 268 1.28 -15.66 -31.25
CA VAL A 268 1.11 -16.26 -29.93
C VAL A 268 0.34 -17.56 -30.13
N ARG A 269 1.04 -18.71 -30.10
CA ARG A 269 0.46 -20.00 -30.49
C ARG A 269 0.71 -21.11 -29.48
N GLY A 270 -0.30 -21.93 -29.19
CA GLY A 270 -0.09 -23.17 -28.44
C GLY A 270 0.44 -22.98 -27.02
N ASN A 271 0.20 -21.82 -26.39
CA ASN A 271 0.69 -21.55 -25.02
C ASN A 271 -0.36 -21.98 -23.98
N HIS A 272 0.13 -22.41 -22.82
CA HIS A 272 -0.70 -22.83 -21.69
C HIS A 272 -0.42 -21.94 -20.48
N PHE A 273 -1.44 -21.19 -20.06
CA PHE A 273 -1.38 -20.30 -18.90
C PHE A 273 -2.17 -20.92 -17.74
N TYR A 274 -1.58 -20.96 -16.55
CA TYR A 274 -2.18 -21.43 -15.31
C TYR A 274 -2.08 -20.32 -14.25
N ASN A 275 -3.20 -19.89 -13.69
CA ASN A 275 -3.25 -18.72 -12.80
C ASN A 275 -2.58 -17.48 -13.43
N SER A 276 -2.71 -17.33 -14.74
CA SER A 276 -2.02 -16.35 -15.57
C SER A 276 -2.74 -16.21 -16.92
N GLY A 277 -2.41 -15.18 -17.69
CA GLY A 277 -2.93 -14.97 -19.04
C GLY A 277 -2.06 -14.02 -19.85
N LEU A 278 -2.63 -13.52 -20.95
CA LEU A 278 -2.01 -12.43 -21.72
C LEU A 278 -2.39 -11.09 -21.11
N ARG A 279 -1.44 -10.16 -21.03
CA ARG A 279 -1.69 -8.77 -20.64
C ARG A 279 -1.11 -7.82 -21.67
N PHE A 280 -1.79 -6.70 -21.86
CA PHE A 280 -1.35 -5.61 -22.72
C PHE A 280 -1.30 -4.35 -21.82
N PRO A 281 -0.13 -3.73 -21.62
CA PRO A 281 0.04 -2.79 -20.51
C PRO A 281 -0.30 -1.33 -20.86
N SER A 282 -0.59 -0.98 -22.12
CA SER A 282 -0.76 0.43 -22.51
C SER A 282 -1.58 0.62 -23.79
N TYR A 283 -2.38 1.69 -23.81
CA TYR A 283 -3.14 2.18 -24.97
C TYR A 283 -2.41 2.10 -26.31
N TYR A 284 -1.17 2.61 -26.36
CA TYR A 284 -0.43 2.73 -27.62
C TYR A 284 -0.10 1.37 -28.25
N SER A 285 -0.14 0.30 -27.46
CA SER A 285 0.21 -1.04 -27.90
C SER A 285 -0.98 -1.76 -28.55
N TYR A 286 -2.23 -1.48 -28.15
CA TYR A 286 -3.38 -2.30 -28.58
C TYR A 286 -3.68 -2.21 -30.07
N GLU A 287 -3.78 -1.00 -30.64
CA GLU A 287 -4.29 -0.81 -32.00
C GLU A 287 -3.53 -1.68 -33.00
N ARG A 288 -2.20 -1.60 -32.95
CA ARG A 288 -1.35 -2.29 -33.89
C ARG A 288 -1.19 -3.77 -33.55
N ILE A 289 -0.98 -4.09 -32.28
CA ILE A 289 -0.69 -5.46 -31.84
C ILE A 289 -1.88 -6.37 -32.10
N LEU A 290 -3.09 -5.92 -31.74
CA LEU A 290 -4.30 -6.71 -31.95
C LEU A 290 -4.73 -6.66 -33.42
N GLU A 291 -4.26 -5.71 -34.23
CA GLU A 291 -4.50 -5.69 -35.67
C GLU A 291 -3.69 -6.78 -36.39
N ILE A 292 -2.41 -6.93 -36.06
CA ILE A 292 -1.49 -7.84 -36.76
C ILE A 292 -1.31 -9.19 -36.08
N GLY A 293 -1.66 -9.28 -34.79
CA GLY A 293 -1.40 -10.43 -33.94
C GLY A 293 -2.21 -11.65 -34.31
N VAL A 294 -1.56 -12.82 -34.26
CA VAL A 294 -2.20 -14.13 -34.40
C VAL A 294 -2.22 -14.80 -33.02
N PHE A 295 -3.41 -15.13 -32.53
CA PHE A 295 -3.62 -15.75 -31.21
C PHE A 295 -4.37 -17.08 -31.41
N GLU A 296 -3.64 -18.19 -31.49
CA GLU A 296 -4.22 -19.50 -31.84
C GLU A 296 -3.81 -20.59 -30.84
N ASP A 297 -4.70 -21.55 -30.58
CA ASP A 297 -4.43 -22.73 -29.75
C ASP A 297 -3.90 -22.42 -28.33
N ASN A 298 -4.21 -21.24 -27.78
CA ASN A 298 -3.80 -20.87 -26.43
C ASN A 298 -4.88 -21.25 -25.43
N THR A 299 -4.47 -21.70 -24.24
CA THR A 299 -5.39 -22.00 -23.14
C THR A 299 -5.03 -21.25 -21.87
N VAL A 300 -6.03 -20.75 -21.16
CA VAL A 300 -5.93 -20.16 -19.83
C VAL A 300 -6.74 -21.02 -18.86
N ASN A 301 -6.10 -21.53 -17.81
CA ASN A 301 -6.71 -22.43 -16.81
C ASN A 301 -7.42 -23.64 -17.44
N GLY A 302 -6.83 -24.19 -18.51
CA GLY A 302 -7.36 -25.33 -19.25
C GLY A 302 -8.56 -25.03 -20.16
N LYS A 303 -9.03 -23.78 -20.21
CA LYS A 303 -10.04 -23.31 -21.17
C LYS A 303 -9.38 -22.56 -22.31
N GLU A 304 -10.05 -22.46 -23.45
CA GLU A 304 -9.55 -21.72 -24.61
C GLU A 304 -9.46 -20.21 -24.30
N LEU A 305 -8.45 -19.55 -24.88
CA LEU A 305 -8.41 -18.09 -24.97
C LEU A 305 -9.18 -17.65 -26.21
N LEU A 306 -10.26 -16.89 -26.02
CA LEU A 306 -11.06 -16.39 -27.14
C LEU A 306 -10.46 -15.08 -27.67
N PHE A 307 -10.10 -15.06 -28.95
CA PHE A 307 -9.76 -13.83 -29.66
C PHE A 307 -10.82 -13.51 -30.72
N LEU A 308 -11.55 -12.41 -30.51
CA LEU A 308 -12.54 -11.88 -31.45
C LEU A 308 -11.96 -10.68 -32.18
N LYS A 309 -12.08 -10.68 -33.51
CA LYS A 309 -11.64 -9.59 -34.36
C LYS A 309 -12.70 -9.26 -35.40
N ASP A 310 -13.00 -7.97 -35.55
CA ASP A 310 -13.91 -7.44 -36.58
C ASP A 310 -15.34 -8.04 -36.53
N LEU A 311 -15.77 -8.56 -35.37
CA LEU A 311 -17.07 -9.20 -35.22
C LEU A 311 -18.17 -8.15 -34.98
N ILE A 312 -19.32 -8.32 -35.63
CA ILE A 312 -20.48 -7.43 -35.49
C ILE A 312 -21.68 -8.23 -35.01
N GLY A 313 -22.20 -7.86 -33.84
CA GLY A 313 -23.32 -8.53 -33.19
C GLY A 313 -22.92 -9.88 -32.61
N GLY A 314 -23.69 -10.33 -31.64
CA GLY A 314 -23.54 -11.66 -31.06
C GLY A 314 -23.55 -11.64 -29.55
N GLU A 315 -23.54 -12.83 -28.99
CA GLU A 315 -23.45 -13.09 -27.57
C GLU A 315 -22.26 -14.02 -27.33
N VAL A 316 -21.47 -13.71 -26.31
CA VAL A 316 -20.30 -14.48 -25.90
C VAL A 316 -20.53 -14.96 -24.48
N ASP A 317 -20.63 -16.28 -24.31
CA ASP A 317 -20.65 -16.91 -23.00
C ASP A 317 -19.21 -17.04 -22.48
N CYS A 318 -18.84 -16.12 -21.58
CA CYS A 318 -17.54 -16.02 -20.94
C CYS A 318 -17.18 -17.26 -20.11
N SER A 319 -18.15 -18.08 -19.68
CA SER A 319 -17.87 -19.28 -18.89
C SER A 319 -17.10 -20.36 -19.66
N LEU A 320 -17.11 -20.30 -20.99
CA LEU A 320 -16.44 -21.25 -21.88
C LEU A 320 -14.94 -20.97 -22.06
N TYR A 321 -14.50 -19.78 -21.69
CA TYR A 321 -13.15 -19.30 -21.98
C TYR A 321 -12.39 -18.98 -20.70
N GLY A 322 -11.07 -19.09 -20.75
CA GLY A 322 -10.22 -18.70 -19.62
C GLY A 322 -9.85 -17.22 -19.66
N GLN A 323 -9.91 -16.62 -20.85
CA GLN A 323 -9.68 -15.20 -21.11
C GLN A 323 -10.39 -14.82 -22.42
N VAL A 324 -10.89 -13.59 -22.50
CA VAL A 324 -11.52 -13.06 -23.71
C VAL A 324 -10.82 -11.78 -24.16
N ILE A 325 -10.43 -11.71 -25.43
CA ILE A 325 -9.85 -10.52 -26.06
C ILE A 325 -10.69 -10.18 -27.28
N SER A 326 -11.13 -8.93 -27.36
CA SER A 326 -11.95 -8.43 -28.46
C SER A 326 -11.36 -7.17 -29.06
N HIS A 327 -11.17 -7.18 -30.38
CA HIS A 327 -10.59 -6.06 -31.11
C HIS A 327 -11.48 -5.66 -32.28
N ASN A 328 -11.78 -4.36 -32.38
CA ASN A 328 -12.58 -3.80 -33.47
C ASN A 328 -13.95 -4.48 -33.63
N CYS A 329 -14.51 -4.95 -32.52
CA CYS A 329 -15.80 -5.60 -32.48
C CYS A 329 -16.91 -4.60 -32.17
N SER A 330 -18.13 -4.88 -32.61
CA SER A 330 -19.27 -4.03 -32.28
C SER A 330 -20.55 -4.79 -32.00
N GLY A 331 -21.40 -4.28 -31.10
CA GLY A 331 -22.69 -4.91 -30.80
C GLY A 331 -22.59 -6.28 -30.12
N ILE A 332 -21.46 -6.59 -29.47
CA ILE A 332 -21.27 -7.86 -28.76
C ILE A 332 -21.78 -7.74 -27.33
N THR A 333 -22.51 -8.75 -26.88
CA THR A 333 -22.94 -8.91 -25.50
C THR A 333 -22.13 -10.03 -24.85
N TYR A 334 -21.40 -9.74 -23.78
CA TYR A 334 -20.68 -10.71 -22.97
C TYR A 334 -21.54 -11.06 -21.75
N VAL A 335 -21.73 -12.35 -21.52
CA VAL A 335 -22.54 -12.94 -20.44
C VAL A 335 -21.82 -14.17 -19.90
N GLY A 336 -22.28 -14.71 -18.77
CA GLY A 336 -21.81 -16.00 -18.26
C GLY A 336 -21.18 -15.90 -16.87
N GLU A 337 -20.99 -17.06 -16.23
CA GLU A 337 -20.78 -17.10 -14.77
C GLU A 337 -19.46 -16.47 -14.32
N SER A 338 -18.29 -17.04 -14.67
CA SER A 338 -17.04 -16.53 -14.13
C SER A 338 -15.79 -16.69 -14.99
N ILE A 339 -14.90 -15.71 -14.88
CA ILE A 339 -13.51 -15.74 -15.35
C ILE A 339 -12.61 -15.46 -14.14
N HIS A 340 -11.58 -16.27 -13.93
CA HIS A 340 -10.75 -16.14 -12.74
C HIS A 340 -9.31 -16.60 -12.94
N ASP A 341 -8.46 -16.21 -12.00
CA ASP A 341 -7.03 -16.58 -11.93
C ASP A 341 -6.33 -16.33 -13.27
N THR A 342 -6.48 -15.13 -13.83
CA THR A 342 -5.90 -14.75 -15.12
C THR A 342 -5.39 -13.31 -15.07
N SER A 343 -4.47 -12.95 -15.96
CA SER A 343 -3.87 -11.62 -15.93
C SER A 343 -4.81 -10.53 -16.42
N CYS A 344 -5.64 -10.83 -17.42
CA CYS A 344 -6.74 -9.97 -17.83
C CYS A 344 -7.95 -10.85 -18.12
N GLY A 345 -9.06 -10.66 -17.40
CA GLY A 345 -10.25 -11.47 -17.60
C GLY A 345 -10.86 -11.24 -18.97
N ILE A 346 -11.28 -10.01 -19.22
CA ILE A 346 -11.84 -9.56 -20.50
C ILE A 346 -11.15 -8.28 -20.95
N LEU A 347 -10.63 -8.27 -22.17
CA LEU A 347 -10.10 -7.08 -22.85
C LEU A 347 -10.97 -6.73 -24.06
N ALA A 348 -11.47 -5.50 -24.11
CA ALA A 348 -12.12 -4.93 -25.28
C ALA A 348 -11.38 -3.67 -25.75
N ALA A 349 -10.76 -3.75 -26.92
CA ALA A 349 -9.99 -2.66 -27.53
C ALA A 349 -10.62 -2.21 -28.86
N ASN A 350 -10.70 -0.90 -29.08
CA ASN A 350 -11.26 -0.30 -30.31
C ASN A 350 -12.67 -0.78 -30.66
N CYS A 351 -13.50 -1.05 -29.65
CA CYS A 351 -14.82 -1.65 -29.84
C CYS A 351 -15.95 -0.62 -29.72
N ALA A 352 -17.14 -0.97 -30.21
CA ALA A 352 -18.30 -0.08 -30.14
C ALA A 352 -19.59 -0.79 -29.73
N ASN A 353 -20.43 -0.17 -28.91
CA ASN A 353 -21.74 -0.71 -28.53
C ASN A 353 -21.63 -2.10 -27.89
N LEU A 354 -20.72 -2.26 -26.92
CA LEU A 354 -20.55 -3.53 -26.20
C LEU A 354 -21.35 -3.52 -24.90
N GLY A 355 -21.81 -4.70 -24.50
CA GLY A 355 -22.45 -4.92 -23.21
C GLY A 355 -21.79 -6.05 -22.42
N PHE A 356 -21.51 -5.83 -21.14
CA PHE A 356 -20.97 -6.83 -20.21
C PHE A 356 -21.96 -7.01 -19.07
N PHE A 357 -22.55 -8.20 -18.93
CA PHE A 357 -23.67 -8.43 -18.02
C PHE A 357 -23.47 -9.66 -17.15
N ASP A 358 -23.63 -9.48 -15.83
CA ASP A 358 -23.73 -10.56 -14.85
C ASP A 358 -22.54 -11.55 -14.91
N ILE A 359 -21.32 -11.02 -14.88
CA ILE A 359 -20.06 -11.78 -14.94
C ILE A 359 -19.29 -11.60 -13.63
N ASP A 360 -18.89 -12.71 -13.01
CA ASP A 360 -17.99 -12.72 -11.85
C ASP A 360 -16.53 -12.82 -12.31
N ILE A 361 -15.69 -11.84 -11.93
CA ILE A 361 -14.28 -11.78 -12.33
C ILE A 361 -13.37 -11.64 -11.12
N PHE A 362 -12.65 -12.69 -10.73
CA PHE A 362 -11.88 -12.69 -9.48
C PHE A 362 -10.45 -13.21 -9.60
N ASN A 363 -9.59 -12.75 -8.69
CA ASN A 363 -8.15 -13.07 -8.64
C ASN A 363 -7.42 -12.73 -9.96
N CYS A 364 -7.80 -11.62 -10.59
CA CYS A 364 -7.17 -11.18 -11.83
C CYS A 364 -6.17 -10.04 -11.59
N TYR A 365 -5.20 -9.84 -12.49
CA TYR A 365 -4.50 -8.55 -12.45
C TYR A 365 -5.45 -7.43 -12.91
N ILE A 366 -6.10 -7.58 -14.07
CA ILE A 366 -7.23 -6.71 -14.46
C ILE A 366 -8.47 -7.58 -14.69
N GLY A 367 -9.59 -7.26 -14.04
CA GLY A 367 -10.84 -7.96 -14.24
C GLY A 367 -11.41 -7.72 -15.64
N LEU A 368 -11.86 -6.49 -15.90
CA LEU A 368 -12.36 -6.02 -17.19
C LEU A 368 -11.58 -4.79 -17.65
N GLN A 369 -10.98 -4.87 -18.84
CA GLN A 369 -10.25 -3.77 -19.47
C GLN A 369 -10.97 -3.28 -20.73
N VAL A 370 -11.23 -1.97 -20.81
CA VAL A 370 -11.88 -1.33 -21.97
C VAL A 370 -11.02 -0.19 -22.49
N VAL A 371 -10.57 -0.29 -23.73
CA VAL A 371 -9.62 0.68 -24.30
C VAL A 371 -10.12 1.24 -25.62
N ASN A 372 -10.03 2.57 -25.78
CA ASN A 372 -10.37 3.30 -27.01
C ASN A 372 -11.72 2.87 -27.62
N SER A 373 -12.72 2.70 -26.76
CA SER A 373 -14.00 2.09 -27.11
C SER A 373 -15.17 3.01 -26.80
N GLN A 374 -16.30 2.84 -27.48
CA GLN A 374 -17.45 3.73 -27.33
C GLN A 374 -18.79 3.01 -27.14
N GLY A 375 -19.71 3.65 -26.42
CA GLY A 375 -21.06 3.09 -26.22
C GLY A 375 -21.01 1.82 -25.39
N ILE A 376 -20.30 1.84 -24.26
CA ILE A 376 -20.05 0.64 -23.46
C ILE A 376 -21.03 0.57 -22.30
N VAL A 377 -21.63 -0.59 -22.08
CA VAL A 377 -22.51 -0.88 -20.95
C VAL A 377 -21.90 -1.98 -20.09
N ILE A 378 -21.65 -1.69 -18.82
CA ILE A 378 -21.12 -2.63 -17.84
C ILE A 378 -22.18 -2.74 -16.74
N SER A 379 -22.74 -3.92 -16.52
CA SER A 379 -23.77 -4.09 -15.48
C SER A 379 -23.72 -5.43 -14.78
N GLY A 380 -23.95 -5.44 -13.47
CA GLY A 380 -23.98 -6.69 -12.70
C GLY A 380 -22.62 -7.38 -12.60
N ILE A 381 -21.51 -6.68 -12.86
CA ILE A 381 -20.17 -7.27 -12.73
C ILE A 381 -19.80 -7.35 -11.25
N SER A 382 -19.40 -8.53 -10.79
CA SER A 382 -18.70 -8.69 -9.52
C SER A 382 -17.21 -8.86 -9.80
N SER A 383 -16.35 -8.06 -9.19
CA SER A 383 -14.91 -8.28 -9.22
C SER A 383 -14.30 -8.28 -7.84
N GLU A 384 -13.55 -9.33 -7.53
CA GLU A 384 -12.94 -9.55 -6.22
C GLU A 384 -11.44 -9.87 -6.35
N ASN A 385 -10.63 -9.39 -5.39
CA ASN A 385 -9.21 -9.74 -5.26
C ASN A 385 -8.41 -9.48 -6.55
N SER A 386 -8.83 -8.48 -7.33
CA SER A 386 -8.16 -8.11 -8.57
C SER A 386 -7.33 -6.85 -8.40
N HIS A 387 -6.17 -6.73 -9.05
CA HIS A 387 -5.38 -5.50 -8.93
C HIS A 387 -6.20 -4.30 -9.43
N TYR A 388 -6.85 -4.44 -10.58
CA TYR A 388 -7.93 -3.56 -11.04
C TYR A 388 -9.21 -4.38 -11.25
N GLY A 389 -10.32 -3.98 -10.63
CA GLY A 389 -11.61 -4.62 -10.91
C GLY A 389 -12.07 -4.28 -12.33
N VAL A 390 -12.20 -3.00 -12.62
CA VAL A 390 -12.44 -2.46 -13.97
C VAL A 390 -11.40 -1.40 -14.29
N GLU A 391 -10.81 -1.48 -15.49
CA GLU A 391 -9.88 -0.48 -16.02
C GLU A 391 -10.41 0.05 -17.37
N MET A 392 -10.46 1.37 -17.52
CA MET A 392 -10.87 2.02 -18.77
C MET A 392 -9.89 3.09 -19.22
N GLU A 393 -9.59 3.12 -20.52
CA GLU A 393 -8.67 4.10 -21.11
C GLU A 393 -9.24 4.62 -22.43
N TYR A 394 -9.32 5.95 -22.62
CA TYR A 394 -9.87 6.59 -23.83
C TYR A 394 -11.30 6.14 -24.22
N ALA A 395 -12.14 5.76 -23.25
CA ALA A 395 -13.51 5.31 -23.52
C ALA A 395 -14.53 6.46 -23.55
N VAL A 396 -15.56 6.35 -24.39
CA VAL A 396 -16.57 7.40 -24.57
C VAL A 396 -17.99 6.85 -24.49
N ASN A 397 -18.91 7.59 -23.87
CA ASN A 397 -20.32 7.18 -23.71
C ASN A 397 -20.43 5.83 -22.98
N VAL A 398 -19.96 5.79 -21.73
CA VAL A 398 -19.92 4.58 -20.92
C VAL A 398 -20.97 4.62 -19.82
N SER A 399 -21.65 3.50 -19.58
CA SER A 399 -22.57 3.30 -18.46
C SER A 399 -22.12 2.11 -17.62
N VAL A 400 -21.91 2.33 -16.31
CA VAL A 400 -21.54 1.33 -15.33
C VAL A 400 -22.63 1.27 -14.26
N VAL A 401 -23.30 0.14 -14.11
CA VAL A 401 -24.52 0.04 -13.29
C VAL A 401 -24.55 -1.23 -12.46
N SER A 402 -24.74 -1.10 -11.14
CA SER A 402 -24.96 -2.26 -10.26
C SER A 402 -23.81 -3.26 -10.25
N CYS A 403 -22.57 -2.77 -10.24
CA CYS A 403 -21.36 -3.59 -10.10
C CYS A 403 -20.88 -3.64 -8.64
N ASP A 404 -20.13 -4.68 -8.30
CA ASP A 404 -19.52 -4.89 -6.99
C ASP A 404 -18.00 -5.07 -7.15
N LEU A 405 -17.20 -4.09 -6.78
CA LEU A 405 -15.77 -4.00 -7.10
C LEU A 405 -14.93 -3.91 -5.82
N ASN A 406 -14.51 -5.08 -5.32
CA ASN A 406 -14.06 -5.27 -3.95
C ASN A 406 -12.71 -5.95 -3.80
N ASN A 407 -12.08 -5.75 -2.63
CA ASN A 407 -10.86 -6.43 -2.19
C ASN A 407 -9.69 -6.32 -3.19
N GLY A 408 -9.71 -5.34 -4.09
CA GLY A 408 -8.69 -5.13 -5.08
C GLY A 408 -7.58 -4.19 -4.62
N TRP A 409 -6.66 -3.86 -5.54
CA TRP A 409 -5.82 -2.67 -5.34
C TRP A 409 -6.65 -1.42 -5.63
N THR A 410 -7.23 -1.35 -6.82
CA THR A 410 -8.21 -0.33 -7.21
C THR A 410 -9.49 -0.98 -7.72
N GLY A 411 -10.65 -0.57 -7.19
CA GLY A 411 -11.93 -1.10 -7.64
C GLY A 411 -12.22 -0.74 -9.10
N PHE A 412 -12.13 0.55 -9.43
CA PHE A 412 -12.34 1.06 -10.77
C PHE A 412 -11.33 2.15 -11.12
N HIS A 413 -10.54 1.95 -12.16
CA HIS A 413 -9.64 2.94 -12.73
C HIS A 413 -10.15 3.42 -14.09
N MET A 414 -10.18 4.74 -14.32
CA MET A 414 -10.42 5.30 -15.65
C MET A 414 -9.51 6.46 -15.97
N SER A 415 -9.04 6.50 -17.20
CA SER A 415 -8.13 7.54 -17.70
C SER A 415 -8.54 8.04 -19.10
N TRP A 416 -8.50 9.37 -19.28
CA TRP A 416 -8.87 10.05 -20.54
C TRP A 416 -10.24 9.67 -21.12
N CYS A 417 -11.19 9.31 -20.27
CA CYS A 417 -12.55 8.93 -20.67
C CYS A 417 -13.49 10.14 -20.73
N SER A 418 -14.58 10.03 -21.50
CA SER A 418 -15.60 11.09 -21.55
C SER A 418 -17.04 10.58 -21.59
N ASN A 419 -17.95 11.37 -21.00
CA ASN A 419 -19.37 11.03 -20.90
C ASN A 419 -19.59 9.67 -20.24
N VAL A 420 -19.09 9.52 -19.01
CA VAL A 420 -19.15 8.29 -18.23
C VAL A 420 -20.20 8.44 -17.13
N THR A 421 -21.14 7.50 -17.04
CA THR A 421 -22.12 7.43 -15.94
C THR A 421 -21.85 6.19 -15.11
N ILE A 422 -21.54 6.38 -13.83
CA ILE A 422 -21.34 5.32 -12.83
C ILE A 422 -22.51 5.42 -11.85
N SER A 423 -23.28 4.35 -11.71
CA SER A 423 -24.42 4.36 -10.80
C SER A 423 -24.64 3.07 -10.04
N SER A 424 -24.99 3.18 -8.76
CA SER A 424 -25.30 2.01 -7.92
C SER A 424 -24.17 0.98 -7.86
N VAL A 425 -22.91 1.44 -7.96
CA VAL A 425 -21.73 0.58 -7.83
C VAL A 425 -21.26 0.54 -6.38
N VAL A 426 -20.84 -0.62 -5.93
CA VAL A 426 -20.19 -0.81 -4.62
C VAL A 426 -18.69 -0.90 -4.82
N PHE A 427 -17.95 -0.07 -4.09
CA PHE A 427 -16.50 -0.08 -4.00
C PHE A 427 -16.11 -0.35 -2.56
N ALA A 428 -15.68 -1.58 -2.24
CA ALA A 428 -15.38 -1.93 -0.85
C ALA A 428 -14.01 -2.60 -0.65
N HIS A 429 -13.36 -2.26 0.47
CA HIS A 429 -12.15 -2.93 0.93
C HIS A 429 -10.97 -2.92 -0.06
N ASN A 430 -10.92 -1.94 -0.96
CA ASN A 430 -9.79 -1.81 -1.86
C ASN A 430 -8.56 -1.26 -1.11
N SER A 431 -7.41 -1.89 -1.31
CA SER A 431 -6.17 -1.60 -0.59
C SER A 431 -5.52 -0.27 -1.01
N TYR A 432 -5.90 0.30 -2.15
CA TYR A 432 -5.51 1.64 -2.58
C TYR A 432 -6.70 2.56 -2.80
N ARG A 433 -7.51 2.34 -3.84
CA ARG A 433 -8.60 3.26 -4.21
C ARG A 433 -9.91 2.53 -4.51
N GLY A 434 -11.04 3.11 -4.10
CA GLY A 434 -12.35 2.64 -4.57
C GLY A 434 -12.53 2.99 -6.05
N LEU A 435 -12.45 4.28 -6.37
CA LEU A 435 -12.57 4.82 -7.72
C LEU A 435 -11.43 5.82 -8.02
N ASP A 436 -10.77 5.63 -9.15
CA ASP A 436 -9.66 6.46 -9.62
C ASP A 436 -10.00 7.08 -10.99
N ILE A 437 -10.03 8.41 -11.05
CA ILE A 437 -10.44 9.20 -12.22
C ILE A 437 -9.27 10.09 -12.66
N TYR A 438 -8.66 9.75 -13.78
CA TYR A 438 -7.52 10.46 -14.33
C TYR A 438 -7.88 11.18 -15.63
N GLU A 439 -7.77 12.50 -15.68
CA GLU A 439 -7.97 13.30 -16.90
C GLU A 439 -9.29 13.01 -17.67
N CYS A 440 -10.36 12.65 -16.97
CA CYS A 440 -11.67 12.38 -17.57
C CYS A 440 -12.55 13.65 -17.63
N THR A 441 -13.57 13.63 -18.49
CA THR A 441 -14.54 14.74 -18.63
C THR A 441 -15.99 14.25 -18.63
N TRP A 442 -16.91 15.06 -18.11
CA TRP A 442 -18.35 14.73 -18.08
C TRP A 442 -18.63 13.39 -17.38
N VAL A 443 -18.04 13.21 -16.21
CA VAL A 443 -18.28 12.02 -15.38
C VAL A 443 -19.46 12.29 -14.45
N THR A 444 -20.41 11.37 -14.39
CA THR A 444 -21.51 11.38 -13.41
C THR A 444 -21.39 10.16 -12.51
N VAL A 445 -21.28 10.37 -11.20
CA VAL A 445 -21.21 9.30 -10.19
C VAL A 445 -22.37 9.47 -9.22
N GLN A 446 -23.29 8.50 -9.21
CA GLN A 446 -24.51 8.60 -8.42
C GLN A 446 -24.93 7.31 -7.72
N TYR A 447 -25.46 7.44 -6.51
CA TYR A 447 -25.98 6.30 -5.73
C TYR A 447 -24.97 5.16 -5.51
N CYS A 448 -23.67 5.43 -5.61
CA CYS A 448 -22.60 4.47 -5.36
C CYS A 448 -22.32 4.34 -3.85
N ARG A 449 -21.72 3.23 -3.44
CA ARG A 449 -21.30 2.97 -2.06
C ARG A 449 -19.78 2.82 -2.00
N PHE A 450 -19.12 3.69 -1.24
CA PHE A 450 -17.69 3.63 -0.96
C PHE A 450 -17.47 3.19 0.48
N ASP A 451 -16.98 1.96 0.67
CA ASP A 451 -16.88 1.35 1.99
C ASP A 451 -15.48 0.82 2.31
N SER A 452 -14.81 1.45 3.29
CA SER A 452 -13.59 0.89 3.87
C SER A 452 -12.44 0.70 2.86
N ASN A 453 -12.36 1.56 1.84
CA ASN A 453 -11.20 1.65 0.95
C ASN A 453 -10.08 2.46 1.63
N ALA A 454 -8.82 2.24 1.26
CA ALA A 454 -7.72 3.07 1.77
C ALA A 454 -7.90 4.56 1.37
N GLN A 455 -8.35 4.80 0.14
CA GLN A 455 -8.89 6.06 -0.34
C GLN A 455 -10.20 5.80 -1.10
N ASN A 456 -11.29 6.48 -0.75
CA ASN A 456 -12.57 6.24 -1.42
C ASN A 456 -12.54 6.65 -2.90
N VAL A 457 -12.09 7.87 -3.18
CA VAL A 457 -11.98 8.41 -4.54
C VAL A 457 -10.69 9.20 -4.72
N TYR A 458 -10.06 9.09 -5.90
CA TYR A 458 -9.09 10.05 -6.42
C TYR A 458 -9.59 10.60 -7.76
N GLU A 459 -9.53 11.92 -7.92
CA GLU A 459 -9.91 12.59 -9.17
C GLU A 459 -8.87 13.67 -9.50
N SER A 460 -8.38 13.66 -10.74
CA SER A 460 -7.35 14.59 -11.23
C SER A 460 -7.70 15.24 -12.58
N GLY A 461 -8.96 15.20 -13.00
CA GLY A 461 -9.42 15.74 -14.28
C GLY A 461 -9.81 17.22 -14.26
N TYR A 462 -9.74 17.86 -15.44
CA TYR A 462 -10.14 19.25 -15.68
C TYR A 462 -11.64 19.42 -16.00
N GLY A 463 -12.37 18.33 -16.17
CA GLY A 463 -13.78 18.35 -16.57
C GLY A 463 -14.73 18.52 -15.39
N PRO A 464 -15.94 19.08 -15.60
CA PRO A 464 -16.98 19.04 -14.60
C PRO A 464 -17.42 17.59 -14.37
N SER A 465 -17.41 17.16 -13.11
CA SER A 465 -17.97 15.89 -12.67
C SER A 465 -19.19 16.14 -11.78
N ILE A 466 -20.23 15.33 -11.96
CA ILE A 466 -21.46 15.40 -11.16
C ILE A 466 -21.42 14.27 -10.14
N TRP A 467 -21.54 14.61 -8.86
CA TRP A 467 -21.55 13.68 -7.75
C TRP A 467 -22.87 13.81 -6.99
N GLU A 468 -23.67 12.75 -6.94
CA GLU A 468 -25.01 12.81 -6.33
C GLU A 468 -25.44 11.54 -5.61
N GLY A 469 -25.74 11.65 -4.31
CA GLY A 469 -26.47 10.59 -3.60
C GLY A 469 -25.61 9.39 -3.22
N ASN A 470 -24.28 9.53 -3.17
CA ASN A 470 -23.40 8.41 -2.86
C ASN A 470 -23.30 8.19 -1.35
N ALA A 471 -22.94 6.98 -0.94
CA ALA A 471 -22.72 6.60 0.45
C ALA A 471 -21.22 6.44 0.72
N TRP A 472 -20.70 7.03 1.79
CA TRP A 472 -19.27 7.10 2.08
C TRP A 472 -18.96 6.63 3.50
N SER A 473 -17.98 5.75 3.68
CA SER A 473 -17.59 5.25 5.01
C SER A 473 -16.92 6.28 5.91
N ASP A 474 -16.37 7.33 5.33
CA ASP A 474 -15.69 8.44 6.01
C ASP A 474 -16.55 9.72 6.09
N TYR A 475 -17.79 9.69 5.59
CA TYR A 475 -18.70 10.81 5.72
C TYR A 475 -19.42 10.83 7.07
N PHE A 476 -19.31 11.97 7.75
CA PHE A 476 -19.83 12.19 9.10
C PHE A 476 -21.26 12.72 9.17
N GLY A 477 -21.97 12.86 8.04
CA GLY A 477 -23.39 13.24 8.05
C GLY A 477 -23.69 14.74 7.99
N VAL A 478 -22.73 15.62 7.64
CA VAL A 478 -22.96 17.07 7.53
C VAL A 478 -22.43 17.64 6.21
N GLY A 479 -23.30 18.36 5.49
CA GLY A 479 -22.93 19.11 4.30
C GLY A 479 -22.56 18.24 3.09
N PRO A 480 -22.09 18.86 1.99
CA PRO A 480 -21.61 18.10 0.84
C PRO A 480 -20.28 17.38 1.17
N TYR A 481 -20.02 16.26 0.51
CA TYR A 481 -18.75 15.53 0.64
C TYR A 481 -17.80 16.05 -0.43
N ILE A 482 -16.70 16.69 -0.01
CA ILE A 482 -15.72 17.25 -0.95
C ILE A 482 -14.89 16.11 -1.53
N VAL A 483 -15.03 15.87 -2.83
CA VAL A 483 -14.31 14.80 -3.55
C VAL A 483 -12.93 15.28 -3.96
N SER A 484 -12.85 16.45 -4.58
CA SER A 484 -11.59 17.03 -5.07
C SER A 484 -11.67 18.56 -5.10
N ILE A 485 -10.49 19.20 -5.03
CA ILE A 485 -10.32 20.65 -5.21
C ILE A 485 -9.20 20.82 -6.24
N HIS A 486 -9.54 21.14 -7.48
CA HIS A 486 -8.57 21.36 -8.57
C HIS A 486 -8.90 22.67 -9.30
N ASP A 487 -7.88 23.50 -9.55
CA ASP A 487 -7.97 24.74 -10.33
C ASP A 487 -9.09 25.72 -9.91
N GLY A 488 -9.42 25.74 -8.61
CA GLY A 488 -10.48 26.60 -8.07
C GLY A 488 -11.90 26.07 -8.27
N HIS A 489 -12.05 24.87 -8.84
CA HIS A 489 -13.29 24.11 -8.85
C HIS A 489 -13.28 23.09 -7.72
N THR A 490 -14.36 23.07 -6.96
CA THR A 490 -14.60 22.08 -5.90
C THR A 490 -15.64 21.10 -6.38
N ASN A 491 -15.23 19.86 -6.66
CA ASN A 491 -16.17 18.78 -6.94
C ASN A 491 -16.64 18.22 -5.60
N ALA A 492 -17.95 18.18 -5.40
CA ALA A 492 -18.54 17.69 -4.17
C ALA A 492 -19.80 16.89 -4.44
N ASP A 493 -19.99 15.82 -3.68
CA ASP A 493 -21.27 15.12 -3.62
C ASP A 493 -22.28 16.01 -2.90
N HIS A 494 -23.39 16.33 -3.57
CA HIS A 494 -24.42 17.22 -3.03
C HIS A 494 -25.38 16.53 -2.07
N HIS A 495 -25.49 15.20 -2.12
CA HIS A 495 -26.41 14.41 -1.30
C HIS A 495 -25.74 13.18 -0.67
N PRO A 496 -24.57 13.33 -0.02
CA PRO A 496 -23.86 12.20 0.54
C PRO A 496 -24.66 11.58 1.69
N SER A 497 -24.58 10.27 1.80
CA SER A 497 -24.98 9.50 2.97
C SER A 497 -23.75 8.81 3.56
N SER A 498 -23.84 8.35 4.80
CA SER A 498 -22.76 7.54 5.38
C SER A 498 -23.08 6.06 5.15
N THR A 499 -22.06 5.23 4.92
CA THR A 499 -22.26 3.77 4.91
C THR A 499 -22.41 3.19 6.32
N LEU A 500 -21.93 3.91 7.34
CA LEU A 500 -22.14 3.54 8.71
C LEU A 500 -23.59 3.82 9.09
N ASP A 501 -24.22 2.89 9.80
CA ASP A 501 -25.46 3.17 10.52
C ASP A 501 -25.13 4.04 11.75
N TRP A 502 -24.57 5.24 11.56
CA TRP A 502 -24.16 6.12 12.65
C TRP A 502 -25.35 6.54 13.50
N TYR A 503 -26.60 6.43 13.05
CA TYR A 503 -27.78 6.58 13.92
C TYR A 503 -27.83 5.53 15.04
N MET A 504 -27.20 4.37 14.85
CA MET A 504 -27.02 3.37 15.91
C MET A 504 -26.00 3.83 16.95
N LEU A 505 -25.02 4.68 16.63
CA LEU A 505 -24.02 5.10 17.61
C LEU A 505 -24.65 5.95 18.72
N PRO A 506 -25.34 7.08 18.48
CA PRO A 506 -26.07 7.81 19.52
C PRO A 506 -27.10 6.94 20.21
N ALA A 507 -27.81 6.05 19.50
CA ALA A 507 -28.76 5.13 20.12
C ALA A 507 -28.07 4.13 21.07
N VAL A 508 -26.93 3.57 20.68
CA VAL A 508 -26.10 2.65 21.49
C VAL A 508 -25.45 3.40 22.65
N TRP A 509 -24.94 4.62 22.44
CA TRP A 509 -24.41 5.47 23.50
C TRP A 509 -25.50 5.91 24.47
N PHE A 510 -26.69 6.20 23.98
CA PHE A 510 -27.87 6.52 24.79
C PHE A 510 -28.34 5.31 25.58
N LEU A 511 -28.44 4.14 24.95
CA LEU A 511 -28.76 2.86 25.60
C LEU A 511 -27.71 2.49 26.64
N ALA A 512 -26.43 2.60 26.32
CA ALA A 512 -25.33 2.33 27.24
C ALA A 512 -25.37 3.29 28.44
N SER A 513 -25.62 4.58 28.20
CA SER A 513 -25.78 5.60 29.25
C SER A 513 -27.00 5.31 30.12
N ALA A 514 -28.14 4.93 29.51
CA ALA A 514 -29.35 4.55 30.22
C ALA A 514 -29.14 3.29 31.07
N VAL A 515 -28.47 2.28 30.53
CA VAL A 515 -28.10 1.04 31.25
C VAL A 515 -27.16 1.34 32.41
N LEU A 516 -26.15 2.19 32.22
CA LEU A 516 -25.23 2.63 33.27
C LEU A 516 -25.99 3.34 34.40
N VAL A 517 -26.92 4.23 34.06
CA VAL A 517 -27.76 4.93 35.05
C VAL A 517 -28.66 3.96 35.80
N LEU A 518 -29.31 3.03 35.11
CA LEU A 518 -30.09 1.95 35.71
C LEU A 518 -29.25 1.08 36.66
N PHE A 519 -28.02 0.75 36.25
CA PHE A 519 -27.08 0.00 37.08
C PHE A 519 -26.70 0.78 38.34
N VAL A 520 -26.37 2.06 38.23
CA VAL A 520 -26.08 2.94 39.40
C VAL A 520 -27.29 3.01 40.34
N ILE A 521 -28.51 3.14 39.80
CA ILE A 521 -29.75 3.14 40.59
C ILE A 521 -29.92 1.79 41.31
N LEU A 522 -29.77 0.67 40.61
CA LEU A 522 -29.92 -0.67 41.18
C LEU A 522 -28.86 -0.95 42.24
N VAL A 523 -27.59 -0.63 42.00
CA VAL A 523 -26.51 -0.76 42.98
C VAL A 523 -26.82 0.08 44.21
N THR A 524 -27.22 1.35 44.02
CA THR A 524 -27.60 2.22 45.15
C THR A 524 -28.78 1.65 45.92
N TYR A 525 -29.78 1.12 45.22
CA TYR A 525 -30.95 0.46 45.80
C TYR A 525 -30.57 -0.78 46.61
N PHE A 526 -29.75 -1.68 46.06
CA PHE A 526 -29.30 -2.88 46.76
C PHE A 526 -28.34 -2.58 47.92
N VAL A 527 -27.44 -1.60 47.77
CA VAL A 527 -26.56 -1.13 48.86
C VAL A 527 -27.39 -0.53 50.00
N SER A 528 -28.40 0.28 49.69
CA SER A 528 -29.30 0.86 50.70
C SER A 528 -30.16 -0.20 51.40
N ARG A 529 -30.47 -1.31 50.70
CA ARG A 529 -31.22 -2.45 51.25
C ARG A 529 -30.34 -3.51 51.93
N SER A 530 -29.02 -3.51 51.70
CA SER A 530 -28.10 -4.46 52.32
C SER A 530 -28.14 -4.29 53.84
N ARG A 531 -28.70 -5.32 54.47
CA ARG A 531 -29.18 -5.33 55.84
C ARG A 531 -28.01 -5.18 56.80
N ASN A 532 -27.73 -3.96 57.24
CA ASN A 532 -27.16 -3.69 58.57
C ASN A 532 -27.22 -2.21 58.96
N GLY A 533 -28.29 -1.48 58.60
CA GLY A 533 -28.77 -0.24 59.26
C GLY A 533 -27.82 0.95 59.47
N ARG A 534 -26.53 0.84 59.15
CA ARG A 534 -25.50 1.85 59.40
C ARG A 534 -25.24 2.69 58.17
N PHE A 535 -25.40 2.13 56.96
CA PHE A 535 -25.27 2.90 55.72
C PHE A 535 -26.49 3.80 55.48
N ALA A 536 -27.70 3.34 55.81
CA ALA A 536 -28.93 4.12 55.71
C ALA A 536 -28.96 5.39 56.58
N ARG A 537 -28.12 5.49 57.63
CA ARG A 537 -27.99 6.71 58.45
C ARG A 537 -26.98 7.72 57.90
N ILE A 538 -26.04 7.29 57.06
CA ILE A 538 -25.06 8.20 56.42
C ILE A 538 -25.67 8.87 55.19
N VAL A 539 -26.66 8.23 54.55
CA VAL A 539 -27.42 8.82 53.44
C VAL A 539 -28.63 9.59 54.00
N ASP A 540 -28.36 10.71 54.68
CA ASP A 540 -29.39 11.70 55.05
C ASP A 540 -29.96 12.35 53.77
N SER A 541 -31.15 12.96 53.85
CA SER A 541 -31.89 13.69 52.82
C SER A 541 -31.05 14.61 51.92
N ARG A 542 -29.91 15.10 52.41
CA ARG A 542 -28.94 15.91 51.63
C ARG A 542 -28.15 15.10 50.59
N ASN A 543 -27.92 13.81 50.81
CA ASN A 543 -27.16 12.94 49.90
C ASN A 543 -28.00 12.44 48.72
N TYR A 544 -29.33 12.35 48.85
CA TYR A 544 -30.21 12.08 47.70
C TYR A 544 -30.22 13.21 46.67
N ARG A 545 -30.00 14.47 47.10
CA ARG A 545 -29.82 15.60 46.17
C ARG A 545 -28.50 15.53 45.43
N LEU A 546 -27.42 15.11 46.09
CA LEU A 546 -26.10 14.91 45.48
C LEU A 546 -26.10 13.74 44.50
N LEU A 547 -26.72 12.62 44.86
CA LEU A 547 -26.91 11.50 43.94
C LEU A 547 -27.82 11.88 42.76
N GLY A 548 -28.90 12.63 43.03
CA GLY A 548 -29.76 13.18 41.98
C GLY A 548 -29.00 14.10 41.03
N LEU A 549 -28.11 14.95 41.54
CA LEU A 549 -27.22 15.80 40.73
C LEU A 549 -26.20 14.99 39.93
N MET A 550 -25.59 13.96 40.52
CA MET A 550 -24.67 13.08 39.79
C MET A 550 -25.38 12.30 38.69
N ILE A 551 -26.60 11.80 38.94
CA ILE A 551 -27.43 11.14 37.90
C ILE A 551 -27.83 12.16 36.83
N LEU A 552 -28.21 13.38 37.22
CA LEU A 552 -28.53 14.45 36.29
C LEU A 552 -27.32 14.82 35.42
N GLU A 553 -26.11 14.85 35.99
CA GLU A 553 -24.86 15.15 35.30
C GLU A 553 -24.44 13.99 34.37
N ILE A 554 -24.54 12.74 34.83
CA ILE A 554 -24.30 11.53 34.02
C ILE A 554 -25.31 11.42 32.86
N LEU A 555 -26.55 11.90 33.02
CA LEU A 555 -27.53 11.94 31.94
C LEU A 555 -27.38 13.19 31.05
N ALA A 556 -27.00 14.32 31.63
CA ALA A 556 -26.86 15.59 30.93
C ALA A 556 -25.59 15.63 30.09
N VAL A 557 -24.47 15.03 30.52
CA VAL A 557 -23.22 15.04 29.75
C VAL A 557 -23.36 14.32 28.40
N PRO A 558 -23.91 13.10 28.31
CA PRO A 558 -24.21 12.47 27.04
C PRO A 558 -25.24 13.26 26.24
N MET A 559 -26.27 13.85 26.87
CA MET A 559 -27.22 14.71 26.15
C MET A 559 -26.57 16.00 25.63
N ILE A 560 -25.64 16.61 26.35
CA ILE A 560 -24.90 17.81 25.92
C ILE A 560 -23.90 17.44 24.83
N ILE A 561 -23.31 16.24 24.87
CA ILE A 561 -22.49 15.71 23.77
C ILE A 561 -23.36 15.38 22.57
N ILE A 562 -24.54 14.78 22.75
CA ILE A 562 -25.49 14.47 21.66
C ILE A 562 -26.09 15.75 21.08
N VAL A 563 -26.36 16.78 21.87
CA VAL A 563 -26.86 18.10 21.43
C VAL A 563 -25.72 18.97 20.92
N GLY A 564 -24.50 18.81 21.42
CA GLY A 564 -23.31 19.50 20.93
C GLY A 564 -22.82 18.93 19.61
N VAL A 565 -22.87 17.60 19.46
CA VAL A 565 -22.66 16.89 18.20
C VAL A 565 -23.86 17.18 17.31
N GLY A 566 -25.08 16.79 17.68
CA GLY A 566 -26.34 17.01 16.94
C GLY A 566 -26.65 18.48 16.60
N GLY A 567 -26.16 19.43 17.38
CA GLY A 567 -26.30 20.86 17.11
C GLY A 567 -25.43 21.39 15.98
N TRP A 568 -24.45 20.60 15.54
CA TRP A 568 -23.73 20.83 14.29
C TRP A 568 -24.53 20.35 13.07
N TYR A 569 -25.59 19.54 13.27
CA TYR A 569 -26.39 18.92 12.20
C TYR A 569 -27.68 19.69 11.90
N GLU A 570 -28.26 20.40 12.88
CA GLU A 570 -29.33 21.40 12.67
C GLU A 570 -29.11 22.63 13.56
N PRO A 571 -28.54 23.72 13.01
CA PRO A 571 -28.25 24.93 13.78
C PRO A 571 -29.51 25.52 14.42
N GLU A 572 -30.66 25.43 13.75
CA GLU A 572 -31.93 25.98 14.25
C GLU A 572 -32.44 25.20 15.47
N LEU A 573 -32.32 23.88 15.48
CA LEU A 573 -32.67 23.06 16.64
C LEU A 573 -31.67 23.28 17.78
N PHE A 574 -30.38 23.47 17.48
CA PHE A 574 -29.37 23.86 18.46
C PHE A 574 -29.66 25.23 19.07
N TRP A 575 -30.04 26.22 18.27
CA TRP A 575 -30.43 27.55 18.78
C TRP A 575 -31.75 27.48 19.56
N ALA A 576 -32.70 26.63 19.18
CA ALA A 576 -33.94 26.43 19.92
C ALA A 576 -33.70 25.75 21.28
N ILE A 577 -32.98 24.63 21.32
CA ILE A 577 -32.65 23.91 22.55
C ILE A 577 -31.67 24.72 23.41
N GLY A 578 -30.64 25.28 22.77
CA GLY A 578 -29.65 26.16 23.37
C GLY A 578 -30.30 27.39 23.99
N SER A 579 -31.27 28.03 23.34
CA SER A 579 -31.99 29.18 23.90
C SER A 579 -32.95 28.79 25.03
N VAL A 580 -33.52 27.58 25.04
CA VAL A 580 -34.31 27.06 26.16
C VAL A 580 -33.40 26.77 27.37
N LEU A 581 -32.27 26.10 27.16
CA LEU A 581 -31.27 25.84 28.20
C LEU A 581 -30.63 27.15 28.71
N PHE A 582 -30.34 28.11 27.81
CA PHE A 582 -29.87 29.46 28.16
C PHE A 582 -30.92 30.29 28.90
N ARG A 583 -32.23 30.09 28.65
CA ARG A 583 -33.29 30.74 29.46
C ARG A 583 -33.37 30.14 30.85
N VAL A 584 -33.15 28.83 30.98
CA VAL A 584 -33.09 28.15 32.29
C VAL A 584 -31.84 28.59 33.08
N TRP A 585 -30.71 28.84 32.40
CA TRP A 585 -29.45 29.25 33.02
C TRP A 585 -29.29 30.77 33.20
N GLY A 586 -29.90 31.58 32.32
CA GLY A 586 -29.90 33.04 32.40
C GLY A 586 -30.67 33.59 33.61
N GLN A 587 -31.56 32.80 34.21
CA GLN A 587 -32.18 33.13 35.50
C GLN A 587 -31.19 33.01 36.69
N ALA A 588 -29.96 32.55 36.48
CA ALA A 588 -28.93 32.43 37.52
C ALA A 588 -27.90 33.60 37.55
N GLY A 589 -28.09 34.66 36.75
CA GLY A 589 -27.45 35.97 36.96
C GLY A 589 -25.94 36.07 36.73
N TRP A 590 -25.48 35.93 35.48
CA TRP A 590 -24.08 36.22 35.10
C TRP A 590 -24.01 37.12 33.86
N VAL A 591 -23.02 38.02 33.86
CA VAL A 591 -22.85 39.17 32.93
C VAL A 591 -22.16 38.77 31.61
N TYR A 592 -22.62 39.41 30.54
CA TYR A 592 -22.19 39.28 29.14
C TYR A 592 -20.83 39.92 28.81
N VAL A 593 -20.09 39.32 27.87
CA VAL A 593 -19.10 40.02 27.02
C VAL A 593 -19.29 39.52 25.58
N GLN A 594 -19.60 40.44 24.66
CA GLN A 594 -19.57 40.21 23.21
C GLN A 594 -18.39 40.99 22.60
N GLY A 595 -17.64 40.36 21.71
CA GLY A 595 -16.70 41.01 20.80
C GLY A 595 -16.64 40.24 19.48
N PRO A 596 -16.50 40.91 18.31
CA PRO A 596 -16.49 40.25 17.01
C PRO A 596 -15.10 39.68 16.71
N ILE A 597 -15.03 38.51 16.08
CA ILE A 597 -13.78 37.94 15.53
C ILE A 597 -14.01 37.59 14.04
N PRO A 598 -13.09 37.93 13.12
CA PRO A 598 -13.27 37.76 11.69
C PRO A 598 -12.89 36.35 11.19
N ASN A 599 -13.45 35.99 10.04
CA ASN A 599 -13.30 34.74 9.29
C ASN A 599 -11.84 34.35 8.98
N TYR A 600 -11.39 33.21 9.50
CA TYR A 600 -10.35 32.33 8.93
C TYR A 600 -10.63 30.87 9.36
N PRO A 601 -10.30 29.85 8.54
CA PRO A 601 -10.66 28.46 8.80
C PRO A 601 -9.72 27.86 9.87
N VAL A 602 -10.31 27.40 10.98
CA VAL A 602 -9.59 26.82 12.12
C VAL A 602 -9.75 25.30 12.10
N HIS A 603 -8.72 24.58 11.66
CA HIS A 603 -8.51 23.18 12.05
C HIS A 603 -7.77 23.18 13.39
N ILE A 604 -8.49 23.07 14.52
CA ILE A 604 -8.08 22.57 15.87
C ILE A 604 -9.30 22.82 16.77
N TYR A 605 -10.16 21.83 17.00
CA TYR A 605 -11.20 21.94 18.05
C TYR A 605 -11.54 20.64 18.80
N THR A 606 -11.09 19.47 18.36
CA THR A 606 -11.26 18.22 19.12
C THR A 606 -10.48 18.21 20.45
N GLY A 607 -9.33 18.91 20.51
CA GLY A 607 -8.54 19.04 21.74
C GLY A 607 -9.19 19.89 22.84
N GLY A 608 -10.07 20.84 22.50
CA GLY A 608 -10.70 21.76 23.45
C GLY A 608 -11.86 21.14 24.24
N ILE A 609 -12.65 20.27 23.61
CA ILE A 609 -13.81 19.64 24.27
C ILE A 609 -13.37 18.53 25.23
N ILE A 610 -12.32 17.78 24.88
CA ILE A 610 -11.72 16.78 25.76
C ILE A 610 -11.10 17.45 27.00
N THR A 611 -10.45 18.60 26.85
CA THR A 611 -9.87 19.34 27.99
C THR A 611 -10.94 19.96 28.89
N ILE A 612 -12.06 20.42 28.36
CA ILE A 612 -13.19 20.92 29.19
C ILE A 612 -13.82 19.77 29.98
N GLY A 613 -14.10 18.63 29.34
CA GLY A 613 -14.62 17.44 30.03
C GLY A 613 -13.67 16.94 31.12
N GLN A 614 -12.36 16.90 30.83
CA GLN A 614 -11.32 16.55 31.81
C GLN A 614 -11.22 17.59 32.95
N MET A 615 -11.35 18.88 32.66
CA MET A 615 -11.34 19.93 33.68
C MET A 615 -12.55 19.83 34.62
N PHE A 616 -13.75 19.60 34.10
CA PHE A 616 -14.93 19.38 34.94
C PHE A 616 -14.79 18.11 35.80
N PHE A 617 -14.23 17.04 35.24
CA PHE A 617 -13.97 15.80 35.98
C PHE A 617 -12.93 16.00 37.09
N ILE A 618 -11.87 16.78 36.84
CA ILE A 618 -10.86 17.16 37.84
C ILE A 618 -11.48 18.05 38.94
N ILE A 619 -12.32 19.01 38.58
CA ILE A 619 -13.03 19.87 39.55
C ILE A 619 -13.95 19.02 40.44
N LEU A 620 -14.69 18.07 39.87
CA LEU A 620 -15.54 17.13 40.61
C LEU A 620 -14.70 16.28 41.58
N ILE A 621 -13.54 15.78 41.14
CA ILE A 621 -12.59 15.04 42.00
C ILE A 621 -12.06 15.92 43.13
N LEU A 622 -11.71 17.18 42.87
CA LEU A 622 -11.24 18.12 43.90
C LEU A 622 -12.33 18.45 44.93
N ILE A 623 -13.58 18.56 44.49
CA ILE A 623 -14.73 18.76 45.39
C ILE A 623 -14.98 17.51 46.25
N LEU A 624 -14.95 16.32 45.65
CA LEU A 624 -15.17 15.06 46.36
C LEU A 624 -14.03 14.75 47.35
N THR A 625 -12.79 14.96 46.94
CA THR A 625 -11.61 14.78 47.81
C THR A 625 -11.53 15.83 48.90
N GLY A 626 -11.86 17.10 48.62
CA GLY A 626 -11.96 18.17 49.62
C GLY A 626 -13.02 17.88 50.69
N ASN A 627 -14.18 17.39 50.28
CA ASN A 627 -15.26 17.00 51.21
C ASN A 627 -14.91 15.74 52.02
N ALA A 628 -14.30 14.73 51.41
CA ALA A 628 -13.82 13.54 52.11
C ALA A 628 -12.72 13.87 53.14
N TRP A 629 -11.85 14.83 52.82
CA TRP A 629 -10.78 15.28 53.72
C TRP A 629 -11.32 16.10 54.89
N LYS A 630 -12.30 16.99 54.65
CA LYS A 630 -13.02 17.73 55.70
C LYS A 630 -13.74 16.78 56.66
N LEU A 631 -14.41 15.75 56.14
CA LEU A 631 -15.04 14.69 56.94
C LEU A 631 -14.02 13.88 57.75
N ALA A 632 -12.83 13.59 57.21
CA ALA A 632 -11.77 12.88 57.93
C ALA A 632 -11.14 13.70 59.07
N ARG A 633 -11.15 15.03 58.95
CA ARG A 633 -10.65 15.99 59.94
C ARG A 633 -11.60 16.17 61.12
N ASP A 634 -12.91 16.17 60.89
CA ASP A 634 -13.92 16.49 61.92
C ASP A 634 -14.36 15.26 62.77
N GLY A 635 -13.43 14.35 63.07
CA GLY A 635 -13.64 13.30 64.08
C GLY A 635 -14.15 11.95 63.56
N ALA A 636 -13.87 11.60 62.30
CA ALA A 636 -14.33 10.34 61.74
C ALA A 636 -13.56 9.11 62.28
N THR A 637 -14.30 8.05 62.61
CA THR A 637 -13.77 6.81 63.20
C THR A 637 -12.81 6.08 62.24
N PRO A 638 -11.89 5.22 62.73
CA PRO A 638 -10.88 4.52 61.92
C PRO A 638 -11.45 3.74 60.70
N ILE A 639 -12.69 3.25 60.81
CA ILE A 639 -13.37 2.51 59.73
C ILE A 639 -13.74 3.44 58.55
N SER A 640 -14.11 4.69 58.81
CA SER A 640 -14.42 5.66 57.76
C SER A 640 -13.18 6.09 56.96
N ARG A 641 -12.01 6.16 57.62
CA ARG A 641 -10.73 6.45 56.96
C ARG A 641 -10.32 5.34 56.01
N ARG A 642 -10.55 4.08 56.39
CA ARG A 642 -10.30 2.90 55.52
C ARG A 642 -11.20 2.89 54.30
N ASN A 643 -12.49 3.21 54.44
CA ASN A 643 -13.42 3.24 53.30
C ASN A 643 -13.14 4.39 52.34
N ASN A 644 -12.76 5.57 52.85
CA ASN A 644 -12.35 6.70 52.02
C ASN A 644 -11.04 6.42 51.27
N LEU A 645 -10.11 5.68 51.88
CA LEU A 645 -8.88 5.25 51.23
C LEU A 645 -9.15 4.21 50.13
N ILE A 646 -10.06 3.26 50.36
CA ILE A 646 -10.48 2.28 49.34
C ILE A 646 -11.17 2.98 48.16
N LEU A 647 -12.04 3.96 48.41
CA LEU A 647 -12.68 4.75 47.36
C LEU A 647 -11.65 5.55 46.54
N LEU A 648 -10.65 6.13 47.21
CA LEU A 648 -9.55 6.85 46.54
C LEU A 648 -8.71 5.90 45.67
N VAL A 649 -8.38 4.71 46.17
CA VAL A 649 -7.65 3.68 45.39
C VAL A 649 -8.48 3.20 44.19
N PHE A 650 -9.80 3.04 44.34
CA PHE A 650 -10.69 2.64 43.26
C PHE A 650 -10.79 3.71 42.16
N VAL A 651 -10.84 4.99 42.54
CA VAL A 651 -10.80 6.13 41.60
C VAL A 651 -9.44 6.20 40.88
N VAL A 652 -8.34 5.97 41.57
CA VAL A 652 -6.99 5.90 40.96
C VAL A 652 -6.86 4.70 40.00
N PHE A 653 -7.48 3.55 40.31
CA PHE A 653 -7.47 2.36 39.46
C PHE A 653 -8.30 2.55 38.18
N LEU A 654 -9.45 3.24 38.26
CA LEU A 654 -10.25 3.62 37.10
C LEU A 654 -9.53 4.64 36.20
N LEU A 655 -8.71 5.53 36.78
CA LEU A 655 -7.87 6.48 36.04
C LEU A 655 -6.65 5.82 35.39
N GLY A 656 -6.12 4.73 35.95
CA GLY A 656 -5.01 3.97 35.38
C GLY A 656 -5.43 2.95 34.30
N GLY A 657 -6.70 2.55 34.27
CA GLY A 657 -7.23 1.54 33.34
C GLY A 657 -7.62 2.06 31.96
N SER A 658 -7.68 3.37 31.73
CA SER A 658 -8.11 3.96 30.46
C SER A 658 -6.98 4.26 29.47
N THR A 659 -5.73 3.87 29.77
CA THR A 659 -4.62 3.92 28.83
C THR A 659 -4.34 2.52 28.27
N TYR A 660 -5.22 2.01 27.41
CA TYR A 660 -4.83 0.92 26.52
C TYR A 660 -4.02 1.50 25.35
N PRO A 661 -2.93 0.85 24.91
CA PRO A 661 -2.18 1.28 23.75
C PRO A 661 -3.05 1.07 22.52
N THR A 662 -3.35 2.15 21.80
CA THR A 662 -3.87 2.08 20.44
C THR A 662 -2.89 1.27 19.60
N LEU A 663 -3.43 0.20 19.00
CA LEU A 663 -2.75 -0.61 17.99
C LEU A 663 -2.14 0.29 16.91
N TYR A 664 -0.94 -0.08 16.52
CA TYR A 664 -0.10 0.54 15.51
C TYR A 664 -0.90 0.70 14.20
N GLN A 665 -1.21 1.93 13.79
CA GLN A 665 -1.61 2.24 12.41
C GLN A 665 -0.52 3.08 11.74
N PRO A 666 -0.06 2.76 10.53
CA PRO A 666 1.21 3.27 9.99
C PRO A 666 1.24 4.75 9.58
N TRP A 667 0.13 5.50 9.68
CA TRP A 667 -0.01 6.77 8.93
C TRP A 667 -0.01 8.06 9.77
N PHE A 668 0.39 8.01 11.04
CA PHE A 668 0.65 9.23 11.81
C PHE A 668 2.14 9.36 12.14
N GLU A 669 2.87 10.09 11.30
CA GLU A 669 4.17 10.65 11.66
C GLU A 669 4.01 11.69 12.78
N SER A 670 4.05 11.20 14.02
CA SER A 670 4.57 11.85 15.22
C SER A 670 4.13 13.29 15.55
N LEU A 671 2.85 13.49 15.90
CA LEU A 671 2.49 14.56 16.84
C LEU A 671 2.68 14.07 18.28
N ARG A 672 3.91 14.13 18.81
CA ARG A 672 4.17 13.90 20.24
C ARG A 672 3.75 15.14 21.02
N ILE A 673 2.53 15.17 21.54
CA ILE A 673 2.15 16.15 22.56
C ILE A 673 2.58 15.59 23.92
N PRO A 674 3.60 16.16 24.60
CA PRO A 674 3.92 15.75 25.96
C PRO A 674 2.79 16.23 26.87
N ILE A 675 1.93 15.32 27.31
CA ILE A 675 1.07 15.60 28.47
C ILE A 675 2.01 15.62 29.68
N PRO A 676 2.15 16.75 30.39
CA PRO A 676 3.07 16.82 31.50
C PRO A 676 2.35 16.19 32.69
N ILE A 677 2.53 14.88 32.88
CA ILE A 677 2.12 14.17 34.11
C ILE A 677 3.12 14.50 35.24
N GLY A 678 4.34 14.91 34.86
CA GLY A 678 5.43 15.32 35.76
C GLY A 678 5.07 16.41 36.77
N PRO A 679 4.47 17.55 36.39
CA PRO A 679 4.17 18.65 37.33
C PRO A 679 3.18 18.29 38.44
N ILE A 680 2.27 17.33 38.24
CA ILE A 680 1.29 16.92 39.27
C ILE A 680 1.97 16.05 40.34
N PHE A 681 2.82 15.11 39.93
CA PHE A 681 3.65 14.36 40.86
C PHE A 681 4.69 15.26 41.52
N VAL A 682 5.36 16.15 40.77
CA VAL A 682 6.32 17.12 41.31
C VAL A 682 5.65 18.08 42.30
N TYR A 683 4.39 18.50 42.10
CA TYR A 683 3.67 19.33 43.07
C TYR A 683 3.36 18.60 44.39
N LEU A 684 2.93 17.34 44.31
CA LEU A 684 2.62 16.51 45.49
C LEU A 684 3.90 16.07 46.23
N THR A 685 4.97 15.78 45.50
CA THR A 685 6.29 15.46 46.07
C THR A 685 6.99 16.71 46.60
N ALA A 686 6.88 17.88 45.96
CA ALA A 686 7.43 19.15 46.44
C ALA A 686 6.78 19.60 47.76
N ARG A 687 5.48 19.34 47.96
CA ARG A 687 4.81 19.60 49.25
C ARG A 687 5.26 18.65 50.37
N TYR A 688 5.68 17.44 50.03
CA TYR A 688 6.24 16.49 51.01
C TYR A 688 7.71 16.81 51.35
N VAL A 689 8.47 17.34 50.39
CA VAL A 689 9.89 17.71 50.55
C VAL A 689 10.08 19.08 51.23
N GLN A 690 9.06 19.95 51.27
CA GLN A 690 9.09 21.26 51.96
C GLN A 690 9.20 21.20 53.51
N GLN A 691 9.41 20.02 54.13
CA GLN A 691 9.63 19.87 55.58
C GLN A 691 11.05 19.44 55.98
N VAL A 692 12.05 19.51 55.10
CA VAL A 692 13.47 19.27 55.45
C VAL A 692 14.29 20.57 55.30
N PRO A 693 15.22 20.90 56.23
CA PRO A 693 15.94 22.17 56.21
C PRO A 693 16.89 22.32 55.01
N THR A 694 16.96 23.56 54.55
CA THR A 694 17.71 24.14 53.42
C THR A 694 19.18 23.76 53.28
N LEU A 695 19.65 23.59 52.03
CA LEU A 695 20.98 23.96 51.48
C LEU A 695 20.89 23.94 49.92
N PRO A 696 21.78 24.63 49.17
CA PRO A 696 21.51 25.90 48.50
C PRO A 696 20.97 25.80 47.05
N SER A 697 20.42 26.92 46.60
CA SER A 697 19.77 27.19 45.30
C SER A 697 20.56 26.73 44.07
N GLU A 698 19.92 25.90 43.25
CA GLU A 698 20.32 25.67 41.87
C GLU A 698 20.13 26.95 41.02
N SER A 699 21.13 27.16 40.18
CA SER A 699 21.42 28.33 39.36
C SER A 699 20.31 28.67 38.35
N LYS A 700 20.01 29.97 38.23
CA LYS A 700 19.36 30.53 37.03
C LYS A 700 20.24 30.17 35.81
N ILE A 701 19.69 29.42 34.87
CA ILE A 701 20.34 29.18 33.57
C ILE A 701 20.10 30.43 32.72
N SER A 702 21.15 31.21 32.49
CA SER A 702 21.16 32.31 31.53
C SER A 702 21.29 31.73 30.13
N VAL A 703 20.29 31.95 29.26
CA VAL A 703 20.31 31.47 27.88
C VAL A 703 20.57 32.64 26.94
N TRP A 704 21.54 32.51 26.04
CA TRP A 704 21.90 33.54 25.07
C TRP A 704 21.28 33.24 23.70
N ARG A 705 20.60 34.22 23.10
CA ARG A 705 20.16 34.14 21.70
C ARG A 705 21.07 34.99 20.81
N LEU A 706 21.63 34.38 19.77
CA LEU A 706 22.51 35.04 18.81
C LEU A 706 21.97 34.89 17.40
N ARG A 707 21.88 35.98 16.64
CA ARG A 707 21.51 35.98 15.22
C ARG A 707 22.78 36.10 14.37
N CYS A 708 23.01 35.17 13.44
CA CYS A 708 24.15 35.22 12.53
C CYS A 708 23.98 36.39 11.54
N PRO A 709 24.93 37.34 11.44
CA PRO A 709 24.81 38.48 10.53
C PRO A 709 24.93 38.09 9.05
N HIS A 710 25.41 36.87 8.75
CA HIS A 710 25.64 36.43 7.38
C HIS A 710 24.44 35.69 6.75
N CYS A 711 23.56 35.09 7.55
CA CYS A 711 22.41 34.33 7.04
C CYS A 711 21.12 34.51 7.84
N ALA A 712 21.12 35.37 8.87
CA ALA A 712 20.00 35.66 9.76
C ALA A 712 19.46 34.49 10.62
N ALA A 713 20.08 33.31 10.59
CA ALA A 713 19.74 32.19 11.49
C ALA A 713 19.94 32.57 12.96
N VAL A 714 18.99 32.21 13.83
CA VAL A 714 19.02 32.51 15.27
C VAL A 714 19.31 31.23 16.05
N TYR A 715 20.36 31.27 16.86
CA TYR A 715 20.80 30.15 17.70
C TYR A 715 20.60 30.48 19.18
N THR A 716 20.34 29.46 19.98
CA THR A 716 20.17 29.58 21.43
C THR A 716 21.23 28.73 22.11
N TYR A 717 22.12 29.34 22.89
CA TYR A 717 23.25 28.67 23.55
C TYR A 717 23.02 28.60 25.06
N ASP A 718 23.31 27.44 25.65
CA ASP A 718 23.44 27.26 27.10
C ASP A 718 24.84 27.75 27.52
N GLU A 719 24.94 28.38 28.69
CA GLU A 719 26.11 29.09 29.22
C GLU A 719 27.38 28.22 29.32
N LYS A 720 27.21 26.89 29.22
CA LYS A 720 28.30 25.91 29.25
C LYS A 720 28.93 25.57 27.90
N VAL A 721 28.44 26.13 26.79
CA VAL A 721 29.11 25.96 25.48
C VAL A 721 30.25 26.98 25.42
N GLY A 722 31.48 26.49 25.61
CA GLY A 722 32.71 27.27 25.69
C GLY A 722 32.88 28.25 24.52
N ILE A 723 32.55 29.50 24.80
CA ILE A 723 33.01 30.67 24.04
C ILE A 723 34.36 31.07 24.67
N GLU A 724 35.39 30.23 24.51
CA GLU A 724 36.71 30.54 25.08
C GLU A 724 37.44 31.67 24.32
N ASP A 725 37.00 32.04 23.11
CA ASP A 725 37.61 33.09 22.29
C ASP A 725 36.64 34.16 21.72
N GLY A 726 35.39 34.23 22.18
CA GLY A 726 34.44 35.28 21.77
C GLY A 726 33.83 35.13 20.37
N VAL A 727 33.99 33.98 19.73
CA VAL A 727 33.55 33.74 18.34
C VAL A 727 32.71 32.47 18.25
N VAL A 728 31.57 32.56 17.54
CA VAL A 728 30.63 31.46 17.32
C VAL A 728 30.57 31.14 15.82
N ARG A 729 30.71 29.88 15.44
CA ARG A 729 30.58 29.45 14.04
C ARG A 729 29.13 29.11 13.72
N CYS A 730 28.55 29.80 12.73
CA CYS A 730 27.18 29.56 12.28
C CYS A 730 27.06 28.17 11.62
N GLN A 731 26.19 27.31 12.14
CA GLN A 731 25.98 25.96 11.58
C GLN A 731 25.40 26.00 10.16
N ASN A 732 24.61 27.02 9.83
CA ASN A 732 23.99 27.15 8.52
C ASN A 732 24.97 27.62 7.42
N CYS A 733 25.87 28.56 7.72
CA CYS A 733 26.74 29.15 6.69
C CYS A 733 28.24 28.98 6.93
N GLY A 734 28.64 28.29 8.01
CA GLY A 734 30.04 28.01 8.35
C GLY A 734 30.88 29.22 8.77
N LYS A 735 30.34 30.44 8.74
CA LYS A 735 31.07 31.67 9.10
C LYS A 735 31.06 31.94 10.60
N GLU A 736 32.19 32.41 11.08
CA GLU A 736 32.45 32.81 12.46
C GLU A 736 31.98 34.24 12.74
N PHE A 737 31.29 34.47 13.86
CA PHE A 737 30.81 35.78 14.29
C PHE A 737 30.84 35.93 15.83
N GLY A 738 31.18 37.10 16.33
CA GLY A 738 31.16 37.41 17.77
C GLY A 738 29.89 38.15 18.20
N PRO A 739 29.50 38.10 19.49
CA PRO A 739 28.37 38.86 20.00
C PRO A 739 28.67 40.36 19.94
N THR A 740 27.88 41.12 19.18
CA THR A 740 27.88 42.58 19.25
C THR A 740 27.24 43.01 20.57
N LEU A 741 27.96 43.79 21.37
CA LEU A 741 27.69 44.10 22.79
C LEU A 741 26.40 44.90 23.11
N ASP A 742 25.44 45.02 22.19
CA ASP A 742 24.36 46.02 22.27
C ASP A 742 22.94 45.51 22.57
N GLU A 743 22.72 44.22 22.91
CA GLU A 743 21.38 43.76 23.30
C GLU A 743 21.37 42.86 24.55
N GLN A 744 21.57 43.46 25.73
CA GLN A 744 21.08 42.90 26.99
C GLN A 744 19.68 43.45 27.28
N THR A 745 18.63 42.74 26.85
CA THR A 745 17.25 43.04 27.28
C THR A 745 16.89 42.25 28.54
N THR A 746 17.13 42.86 29.70
CA THR A 746 16.53 42.47 30.97
C THR A 746 15.08 42.96 31.03
N LYS A 747 14.10 42.07 30.83
CA LYS A 747 12.68 42.38 31.10
C LYS A 747 12.34 42.08 32.57
N SER A 748 12.48 43.11 33.42
CA SER A 748 11.68 43.30 34.63
C SER A 748 10.60 44.35 34.33
N GLY A 749 9.34 44.05 34.64
CA GLY A 749 8.18 44.78 34.12
C GLY A 749 7.85 46.12 34.74
N SER A 750 6.95 46.84 34.08
CA SER A 750 5.89 47.67 34.67
C SER A 750 5.00 48.23 33.55
N GLU A 751 3.74 48.46 33.89
CA GLU A 751 2.59 48.85 33.07
C GLU A 751 2.66 50.28 32.50
N GLU A 752 1.74 50.50 31.55
CA GLU A 752 0.99 51.74 31.28
C GLU A 752 1.53 52.86 30.35
N ALA A 753 0.75 53.04 29.27
CA ALA A 753 0.06 54.27 28.84
C ALA A 753 0.68 55.20 27.76
N VAL A 754 -0.06 55.25 26.64
CA VAL A 754 -0.42 56.42 25.79
C VAL A 754 0.63 56.96 24.82
N GLN A 755 0.46 56.64 23.52
CA GLN A 755 -0.23 57.52 22.56
C GLN A 755 -0.75 56.73 21.34
#